data_AF-A0A3N5Q062-F1
#
_entry.id   AF-A0A3N5Q062-F1
#
_cell.length_a   1.000
_cell.length_b   1.000
_cell.length_c   1.000
_cell.angle_alpha   90.00
_cell.angle_beta   90.00
_cell.angle_gamma   90.00
#
_symmetry.space_group_name_H-M   'P 1'
#
loop_
_entity.id
_entity.type
_entity.pdbx_description
1 polymer ?
#
loop_
_entity_poly.entity_id
_entity_poly.type
_entity_poly.pdbx_seq_one_letter_code
_entity_poly.pdbx_strand_id
1 'polypeptide(L)'
;MIFIIQTGIKEMKLNMPNDLKSKELLTRGVKSSEIAAGNSNLLNQRSGNYFLSPSNFEILSVKMFNLEESLQSQKRTYLLQFDQPRISYIAAEITLKNPHLTDRESILRGLTIWYLEDEEVGRNDFNLEIKKDWELVEFVQSWGTPLPGFWKQGEGRIEVLLENNLILKQVFQIGNSEIIDFSLDQLSVTENSNKLATQQPRIIEHFNKTFPEHSTLPSLYEEFDNYVGLKNLKQSLKDFITYLNFINERKKSGVETEESISANCIFLGNPGTGKTSIARLLGKFFKAIGLLENGHVIEVDRADLIGEYIGETAQKTDKVINQALGGILFIDEAYSLKKENSGQDFGQEAIDIILKRMEDYKGKFFVIAAGYPALMQNFLESNPGLKSRFTHYFSFDDYTAEELTSIYKLFSAKDKYIVEKEAEQFISERLETICTNANDSFGNARYVRNLFNETKVELSKRYQTLEENEKDFSALNTLRKEDVQSAFIILENRNNHTKVREDKVDKYISEVNNLVGLDDVKILFNKIFASIKVDKLKKERSITSIHKNFNSFFISEHGSGASTIARLYAKSLKESDRLTKGQLVEIDGSTFYGLDKLDAYLMIDELFKKLLGNVILVNDVTATLQCNNDFSDSLLQYFLKKLYLISDDVVAILSGTKEEMEALINNFPVLGNQFPNIFYFEPYSTRQLLEIALNISQKNNYQLDEGAWQQMLELIVELKKETRKNFYNARTIKELINKAISYQEDRILAIKDINENDLMMITYEDLTALRNAGS
;
A
#
# COMPACT_ATOMS: atom_id res chain seq x y z
N MET A 1 17.27 29.84 -40.72
CA MET A 1 16.35 30.56 -41.63
C MET A 1 15.17 31.02 -40.79
N ILE A 2 15.00 32.33 -40.71
CA ILE A 2 14.08 33.10 -39.85
C ILE A 2 12.66 33.04 -40.42
N PHE A 3 11.62 32.98 -39.58
CA PHE A 3 10.54 33.97 -39.62
C PHE A 3 9.89 34.17 -38.24
N ILE A 4 9.90 35.44 -37.83
CA ILE A 4 9.36 36.07 -36.63
C ILE A 4 7.93 36.51 -36.92
N ILE A 5 7.00 36.36 -35.97
CA ILE A 5 5.94 37.36 -35.75
C ILE A 5 5.84 37.66 -34.25
N GLN A 6 6.26 38.89 -33.93
CA GLN A 6 6.08 39.62 -32.67
C GLN A 6 4.71 40.30 -32.68
N THR A 7 3.94 40.20 -31.59
CA THR A 7 3.08 41.24 -30.99
C THR A 7 2.65 40.69 -29.62
N GLY A 8 2.62 41.37 -28.49
CA GLY A 8 2.81 42.77 -28.12
C GLY A 8 2.19 42.91 -26.72
N ILE A 9 3.01 42.80 -25.67
CA ILE A 9 2.59 42.96 -24.27
C ILE A 9 2.21 44.42 -24.04
N LYS A 10 1.03 44.66 -23.47
CA LYS A 10 0.66 45.94 -22.88
C LYS A 10 0.16 45.70 -21.46
N GLU A 11 0.97 46.13 -20.50
CA GLU A 11 0.58 46.29 -19.10
C GLU A 11 -0.62 47.25 -19.01
N MET A 12 -1.64 46.88 -18.22
CA MET A 12 -2.58 47.84 -17.67
C MET A 12 -2.76 47.57 -16.18
N LYS A 13 -2.31 48.54 -15.39
CA LYS A 13 -2.36 48.62 -13.93
C LYS A 13 -3.79 48.52 -13.40
N LEU A 14 -3.93 47.81 -12.29
CA LEU A 14 -5.06 47.90 -11.38
C LEU A 14 -5.30 49.36 -10.95
N ASN A 15 -6.56 49.78 -11.01
CA ASN A 15 -7.11 50.82 -10.16
C ASN A 15 -8.48 50.34 -9.68
N MET A 16 -8.58 50.05 -8.38
CA MET A 16 -9.87 49.98 -7.68
C MET A 16 -10.50 51.39 -7.60
N PRO A 17 -11.82 51.45 -7.46
CA PRO A 17 -12.34 51.99 -6.20
C PRO A 17 -13.55 51.22 -5.63
N ASN A 18 -13.52 51.07 -4.31
CA ASN A 18 -14.59 51.30 -3.32
C ASN A 18 -16.04 51.32 -3.82
N ASP A 19 -16.93 50.49 -3.28
CA ASP A 19 -17.58 50.81 -2.00
C ASP A 19 -18.53 49.71 -1.51
N LEU A 20 -18.62 49.66 -0.18
CA LEU A 20 -19.47 48.78 0.63
C LEU A 20 -20.96 49.06 0.46
N LYS A 21 -21.76 48.00 0.73
CA LYS A 21 -22.92 47.92 1.66
C LYS A 21 -23.93 46.91 1.08
N SER A 22 -24.69 46.10 1.81
CA SER A 22 -24.80 45.67 3.21
C SER A 22 -26.10 44.86 3.29
N LYS A 23 -26.25 44.03 4.34
CA LYS A 23 -27.49 43.59 5.01
C LYS A 23 -28.11 42.24 4.62
N GLU A 24 -27.88 41.32 5.56
CA GLU A 24 -28.83 40.38 6.17
C GLU A 24 -30.30 40.85 6.15
N LEU A 25 -31.24 39.89 6.06
CA LEU A 25 -32.27 39.68 7.09
C LEU A 25 -33.20 38.49 6.77
N LEU A 26 -33.49 37.75 7.85
CA LEU A 26 -34.74 37.07 8.22
C LEU A 26 -34.91 35.56 7.94
N THR A 27 -34.71 34.85 9.05
CA THR A 27 -35.39 33.64 9.51
C THR A 27 -36.92 33.77 9.59
N ARG A 28 -37.64 32.68 9.30
CA ARG A 28 -38.91 32.28 9.95
C ARG A 28 -39.30 30.85 9.55
N GLY A 29 -39.48 29.98 10.53
CA GLY A 29 -40.03 28.62 10.35
C GLY A 29 -41.52 28.54 10.64
N VAL A 30 -42.20 27.50 10.13
CA VAL A 30 -43.44 26.90 10.65
C VAL A 30 -43.48 25.41 10.27
N LYS A 31 -44.01 24.59 11.18
CA LYS A 31 -44.18 23.13 11.17
C LYS A 31 -45.43 22.63 10.41
N SER A 32 -45.41 21.30 10.17
CA SER A 32 -46.51 20.31 10.15
C SER A 32 -47.49 20.25 8.97
N SER A 33 -47.56 19.11 8.25
CA SER A 33 -48.46 17.96 8.55
C SER A 33 -48.45 16.92 7.42
N GLU A 34 -48.87 15.71 7.78
CA GLU A 34 -48.79 14.40 7.12
C GLU A 34 -49.69 14.22 5.87
N ILE A 35 -49.40 13.23 5.01
CA ILE A 35 -50.23 12.03 4.75
C ILE A 35 -49.70 11.20 3.55
N ALA A 36 -49.41 9.93 3.86
CA ALA A 36 -49.56 8.67 3.11
C ALA A 36 -48.86 8.37 1.75
N ALA A 37 -48.01 7.34 1.86
CA ALA A 37 -47.99 6.10 1.07
C ALA A 37 -47.49 6.11 -0.38
N GLY A 38 -46.38 5.40 -0.62
CA GLY A 38 -46.04 4.87 -1.94
C GLY A 38 -44.56 4.53 -2.15
N ASN A 39 -44.16 3.34 -1.70
CA ASN A 39 -43.17 2.42 -2.30
C ASN A 39 -41.77 2.90 -2.74
N SER A 40 -40.78 2.18 -2.18
CA SER A 40 -39.57 1.61 -2.82
C SER A 40 -38.63 2.53 -3.62
N ASN A 41 -37.50 2.90 -3.01
CA ASN A 41 -36.13 2.74 -3.53
C ASN A 41 -35.19 3.73 -2.82
N LEU A 42 -34.71 3.34 -1.64
CA LEU A 42 -33.54 3.95 -1.01
C LEU A 42 -32.35 3.04 -1.32
N LEU A 43 -31.48 3.49 -2.23
CA LEU A 43 -30.04 3.20 -2.33
C LEU A 43 -29.57 3.70 -3.70
N ASN A 44 -29.12 4.97 -3.75
CA ASN A 44 -28.09 5.49 -4.66
C ASN A 44 -27.98 7.01 -4.49
N GLN A 45 -27.40 7.43 -3.37
CA GLN A 45 -26.84 8.77 -3.23
C GLN A 45 -25.42 8.63 -2.68
N ARG A 46 -24.44 8.63 -3.59
CA ARG A 46 -23.03 9.03 -3.38
C ARG A 46 -22.25 8.91 -4.70
N SER A 47 -22.56 9.78 -5.66
CA SER A 47 -21.67 10.23 -6.75
C SER A 47 -22.25 11.56 -7.25
N GLY A 48 -21.60 12.67 -6.95
CA GLY A 48 -22.11 14.00 -7.26
C GLY A 48 -21.95 14.35 -8.74
N ASN A 49 -22.87 13.89 -9.58
CA ASN A 49 -23.07 14.45 -10.93
C ASN A 49 -24.09 15.60 -10.81
N TYR A 50 -23.60 16.83 -10.66
CA TYR A 50 -24.47 18.01 -10.72
C TYR A 50 -24.84 18.30 -12.19
N PHE A 51 -25.95 17.73 -12.66
CA PHE A 51 -26.65 18.25 -13.84
C PHE A 51 -27.15 19.66 -13.53
N LEU A 52 -26.39 20.68 -13.94
CA LEU A 52 -26.89 22.05 -13.95
C LEU A 52 -27.80 22.21 -15.19
N SER A 53 -29.12 22.17 -15.01
CA SER A 53 -30.04 22.73 -16.02
C SER A 53 -30.63 24.05 -15.52
N PRO A 54 -30.10 25.18 -16.03
CA PRO A 54 -30.82 26.45 -16.04
C PRO A 54 -30.90 27.05 -17.46
N SER A 55 -30.78 26.24 -18.51
CA SER A 55 -30.82 26.64 -19.93
C SER A 55 -31.74 25.70 -20.71
N ASN A 56 -32.29 26.14 -21.85
CA ASN A 56 -33.27 25.39 -22.68
C ASN A 56 -32.73 24.06 -23.28
N PHE A 57 -31.57 23.57 -22.82
CA PHE A 57 -30.89 22.40 -23.35
C PHE A 57 -31.01 21.22 -22.37
N GLU A 58 -31.64 20.13 -22.82
CA GLU A 58 -31.76 18.89 -22.07
C GLU A 58 -30.66 17.91 -22.55
N ILE A 59 -29.65 17.67 -21.70
CA ILE A 59 -28.57 16.70 -21.98
C ILE A 59 -29.03 15.29 -21.55
N LEU A 60 -28.98 14.34 -22.48
CA LEU A 60 -29.40 12.96 -22.23
C LEU A 60 -28.24 12.05 -21.85
N SER A 61 -27.09 12.22 -22.49
CA SER A 61 -25.92 11.41 -22.18
C SER A 61 -24.63 12.14 -22.51
N VAL A 62 -23.60 11.84 -21.72
CA VAL A 62 -22.22 12.26 -21.97
C VAL A 62 -21.33 11.07 -21.74
N LYS A 63 -20.53 10.73 -22.73
CA LYS A 63 -19.67 9.55 -22.67
C LYS A 63 -18.26 9.91 -23.10
N MET A 64 -17.32 9.64 -22.21
CA MET A 64 -15.92 9.97 -22.44
C MET A 64 -15.23 8.77 -23.09
N PHE A 65 -14.37 8.99 -24.08
CA PHE A 65 -13.65 7.90 -24.76
C PHE A 65 -12.28 8.38 -25.26
N ASN A 66 -11.40 7.41 -25.52
CA ASN A 66 -10.11 7.69 -26.16
C ASN A 66 -10.34 7.91 -27.66
N LEU A 67 -10.12 9.14 -28.12
CA LEU A 67 -10.39 9.49 -29.52
C LEU A 67 -9.51 8.70 -30.48
N GLU A 68 -8.24 8.54 -30.13
CA GLU A 68 -7.25 7.86 -30.96
C GLU A 68 -7.60 6.38 -31.11
N GLU A 69 -7.92 5.71 -30.01
CA GLU A 69 -8.36 4.31 -30.01
C GLU A 69 -9.66 4.13 -30.79
N SER A 70 -10.61 5.07 -30.66
CA SER A 70 -11.89 4.98 -31.36
C SER A 70 -11.75 5.15 -32.88
N LEU A 71 -10.88 6.06 -33.32
CA LEU A 71 -10.57 6.23 -34.74
C LEU A 71 -9.86 5.00 -35.33
N GLN A 72 -8.98 4.36 -34.55
CA GLN A 72 -8.26 3.16 -34.98
C GLN A 72 -9.14 1.92 -35.04
N SER A 73 -10.00 1.71 -34.04
CA SER A 73 -10.84 0.50 -33.91
C SER A 73 -12.16 0.59 -34.66
N GLN A 74 -12.58 1.80 -35.06
CA GLN A 74 -13.94 2.12 -35.53
C GLN A 74 -15.04 1.76 -34.51
N LYS A 75 -14.68 1.47 -33.26
CA LYS A 75 -15.58 1.22 -32.13
C LYS A 75 -15.38 2.31 -31.07
N ARG A 76 -16.40 2.58 -30.25
CA ARG A 76 -16.28 3.51 -29.11
C ARG A 76 -16.25 2.70 -27.82
N THR A 77 -15.14 2.78 -27.10
CA THR A 77 -14.99 2.27 -25.73
C THR A 77 -15.10 3.46 -24.78
N TYR A 78 -16.14 3.49 -23.94
CA TYR A 78 -16.35 4.58 -23.01
C TYR A 78 -15.60 4.35 -21.69
N LEU A 79 -15.01 5.39 -21.13
CA LEU A 79 -14.07 5.32 -20.02
C LEU A 79 -14.47 6.28 -18.89
N LEU A 80 -14.43 5.81 -17.64
CA LEU A 80 -14.47 6.63 -16.42
C LEU A 80 -13.09 7.16 -16.04
N GLN A 81 -12.04 6.39 -16.35
CA GLN A 81 -10.65 6.76 -16.11
C GLN A 81 -9.78 6.45 -17.34
N PHE A 82 -8.87 7.36 -17.65
CA PHE A 82 -7.91 7.23 -18.74
C PHE A 82 -6.52 6.83 -18.22
N ASP A 83 -5.80 6.00 -18.97
CA ASP A 83 -4.43 5.61 -18.63
C ASP A 83 -3.41 6.66 -19.09
N GLN A 84 -2.80 7.35 -18.12
CA GLN A 84 -1.90 8.48 -18.33
C GLN A 84 -0.78 8.24 -19.37
N PRO A 85 -0.08 7.09 -19.39
CA PRO A 85 1.00 6.84 -20.34
C PRO A 85 0.51 6.61 -21.77
N ARG A 86 -0.79 6.32 -21.97
CA ARG A 86 -1.37 5.92 -23.26
C ARG A 86 -2.32 6.96 -23.85
N ILE A 87 -2.86 7.86 -23.02
CA ILE A 87 -3.87 8.81 -23.48
C ILE A 87 -3.25 10.04 -24.14
N SER A 88 -3.49 10.18 -25.45
CA SER A 88 -3.12 11.35 -26.24
C SER A 88 -4.27 12.36 -26.35
N TYR A 89 -5.47 11.86 -26.72
CA TYR A 89 -6.68 12.65 -26.93
C TYR A 89 -7.88 12.05 -26.20
N ILE A 90 -8.52 12.90 -25.39
CA ILE A 90 -9.78 12.57 -24.73
C ILE A 90 -10.90 13.20 -25.54
N ALA A 91 -11.96 12.44 -25.80
CA ALA A 91 -13.17 12.92 -26.44
C ALA A 91 -14.40 12.73 -25.55
N ALA A 92 -15.35 13.64 -25.67
CA ALA A 92 -16.67 13.58 -25.08
C ALA A 92 -17.71 13.46 -26.20
N GLU A 93 -18.47 12.37 -26.20
CA GLU A 93 -19.71 12.23 -26.98
C GLU A 93 -20.86 12.78 -26.16
N ILE A 94 -21.60 13.74 -26.70
CA ILE A 94 -22.68 14.43 -26.02
C ILE A 94 -23.96 14.26 -26.83
N THR A 95 -25.00 13.76 -26.18
CA THR A 95 -26.35 13.65 -26.74
C THR A 95 -27.25 14.66 -26.05
N LEU A 96 -27.84 15.58 -26.81
CA LEU A 96 -28.86 16.51 -26.32
C LEU A 96 -30.17 16.35 -27.06
N LYS A 97 -31.27 16.71 -26.41
CA LYS A 97 -32.58 16.81 -27.04
C LYS A 97 -32.68 18.14 -27.78
N ASN A 98 -33.20 18.11 -28.99
CA ASN A 98 -33.31 19.30 -29.81
C ASN A 98 -34.30 20.32 -29.20
N PRO A 99 -33.84 21.54 -28.83
CA PRO A 99 -34.72 22.57 -28.27
C PRO A 99 -35.63 23.24 -29.31
N HIS A 100 -35.35 23.07 -30.60
CA HIS A 100 -36.07 23.66 -31.74
C HIS A 100 -36.79 22.62 -32.60
N LEU A 101 -37.13 21.47 -32.00
CA LEU A 101 -37.90 20.42 -32.67
C LEU A 101 -39.20 21.02 -33.24
N THR A 102 -39.43 20.81 -34.54
CA THR A 102 -40.53 21.34 -35.37
C THR A 102 -40.59 22.86 -35.56
N ASP A 103 -39.68 23.64 -34.97
CA ASP A 103 -39.70 25.11 -34.97
C ASP A 103 -38.89 25.70 -36.14
N ARG A 104 -37.56 25.53 -36.13
CA ARG A 104 -36.66 26.11 -37.14
C ARG A 104 -35.34 25.35 -37.21
N GLU A 105 -34.65 25.46 -38.35
CA GLU A 105 -33.23 25.10 -38.42
C GLU A 105 -32.41 26.22 -37.76
N SER A 106 -31.39 25.85 -37.00
CA SER A 106 -30.56 26.80 -36.26
C SER A 106 -29.11 26.33 -36.21
N ILE A 107 -28.17 27.27 -36.23
CA ILE A 107 -26.76 27.00 -35.96
C ILE A 107 -26.47 27.61 -34.58
N LEU A 108 -26.10 26.75 -33.63
CA LEU A 108 -25.72 27.19 -32.29
C LEU A 108 -24.21 27.34 -32.21
N ARG A 109 -23.74 28.44 -31.64
CA ARG A 109 -22.33 28.63 -31.32
C ARG A 109 -21.99 27.91 -30.03
N GLY A 110 -21.00 27.03 -30.10
CA GLY A 110 -20.51 26.26 -28.98
C GLY A 110 -19.08 26.58 -28.61
N LEU A 111 -18.77 26.44 -27.34
CA LEU A 111 -17.41 26.50 -26.79
C LEU A 111 -17.23 25.31 -25.84
N THR A 112 -16.14 24.58 -26.00
CA THR A 112 -15.67 23.64 -24.97
C THR A 112 -14.44 24.16 -24.29
N ILE A 113 -14.36 23.96 -22.99
CA ILE A 113 -13.19 24.27 -22.18
C ILE A 113 -12.81 23.00 -21.40
N TRP A 114 -11.55 22.64 -21.46
CA TRP A 114 -10.98 21.45 -20.87
C TRP A 114 -10.05 21.86 -19.72
N TYR A 115 -10.19 21.19 -18.60
CA TYR A 115 -9.44 21.44 -17.37
C TYR A 115 -8.70 20.18 -16.92
N LEU A 116 -7.58 20.38 -16.24
CA LEU A 116 -6.86 19.37 -15.48
C LEU A 116 -6.43 20.01 -14.14
N GLU A 117 -6.83 19.42 -13.02
CA GLU A 117 -6.55 19.97 -11.67
C GLU A 117 -6.95 21.46 -11.56
N ASP A 118 -8.14 21.78 -12.09
CA ASP A 118 -8.71 23.14 -12.19
C ASP A 118 -7.94 24.16 -13.06
N GLU A 119 -6.85 23.77 -13.73
CA GLU A 119 -6.19 24.60 -14.74
C GLU A 119 -6.80 24.38 -16.13
N GLU A 120 -7.09 25.47 -16.86
CA GLU A 120 -7.55 25.39 -18.26
C GLU A 120 -6.40 24.88 -19.14
N VAL A 121 -6.55 23.67 -19.67
CA VAL A 121 -5.57 23.03 -20.55
C VAL A 121 -5.94 23.12 -22.02
N GLY A 122 -7.18 23.51 -22.32
CA GLY A 122 -7.67 23.54 -23.69
C GLY A 122 -9.00 24.23 -23.89
N ARG A 123 -9.20 24.78 -25.09
CA ARG A 123 -10.49 25.35 -25.50
C ARG A 123 -10.73 25.19 -26.99
N ASN A 124 -11.97 24.91 -27.37
CA ASN A 124 -12.36 24.76 -28.77
C ASN A 124 -13.73 25.38 -29.05
N ASP A 125 -13.77 26.32 -29.99
CA ASP A 125 -14.99 26.90 -30.53
C ASP A 125 -15.55 25.99 -31.64
N PHE A 126 -16.85 25.79 -31.67
CA PHE A 126 -17.53 24.99 -32.68
C PHE A 126 -18.90 25.56 -33.04
N ASN A 127 -19.43 25.18 -34.20
CA ASN A 127 -20.80 25.47 -34.59
C ASN A 127 -21.58 24.16 -34.65
N LEU A 128 -22.71 24.10 -33.97
CA LEU A 128 -23.61 22.94 -33.96
C LEU A 128 -24.83 23.24 -34.82
N GLU A 129 -24.93 22.58 -35.96
CA GLU A 129 -26.09 22.67 -36.83
C GLU A 129 -27.21 21.79 -36.29
N ILE A 130 -28.39 22.36 -36.11
CA ILE A 130 -29.58 21.68 -35.60
C ILE A 130 -30.70 21.85 -36.62
N LYS A 131 -31.23 20.73 -37.11
CA LYS A 131 -32.38 20.73 -38.02
C LYS A 131 -33.69 20.62 -37.25
N LYS A 132 -34.75 21.19 -37.81
CA LYS A 132 -36.08 21.22 -37.18
C LYS A 132 -36.72 19.83 -37.01
N ASP A 133 -36.26 18.81 -37.74
CA ASP A 133 -36.81 17.46 -37.73
C ASP A 133 -35.99 16.47 -36.88
N TRP A 134 -34.91 16.92 -36.24
CA TRP A 134 -34.07 16.08 -35.39
C TRP A 134 -34.60 16.05 -33.97
N GLU A 135 -34.97 14.88 -33.43
CA GLU A 135 -35.36 14.78 -32.01
C GLU A 135 -34.15 14.90 -31.08
N LEU A 136 -33.04 14.28 -31.48
CA LEU A 136 -31.78 14.24 -30.73
C LEU A 136 -30.64 14.77 -31.60
N VAL A 137 -29.68 15.42 -30.95
CA VAL A 137 -28.44 15.90 -31.57
C VAL A 137 -27.28 15.28 -30.82
N GLU A 138 -26.47 14.50 -31.54
CA GLU A 138 -25.22 13.92 -31.04
C GLU A 138 -24.04 14.68 -31.64
N PHE A 139 -23.08 15.08 -30.81
CA PHE A 139 -21.83 15.70 -31.27
C PHE A 139 -20.66 15.29 -30.39
N VAL A 140 -19.45 15.41 -30.93
CA VAL A 140 -18.21 15.04 -30.25
C VAL A 140 -17.29 16.24 -30.14
N GLN A 141 -16.70 16.42 -28.97
CA GLN A 141 -15.64 17.39 -28.72
C GLN A 141 -14.44 16.68 -28.12
N SER A 142 -13.24 17.12 -28.46
CA SER A 142 -12.01 16.47 -27.99
C SER A 142 -10.89 17.46 -27.72
N TRP A 143 -9.96 17.05 -26.87
CA TRP A 143 -8.73 17.77 -26.60
C TRP A 143 -7.57 16.83 -26.30
N GLY A 144 -6.36 17.25 -26.65
CA GLY A 144 -5.16 16.46 -26.45
C GLY A 144 -4.00 16.93 -27.30
N THR A 145 -2.94 16.13 -27.32
CA THR A 145 -1.75 16.37 -28.13
C THR A 145 -1.30 15.08 -28.81
N PRO A 146 -0.61 15.12 -29.97
CA PRO A 146 -0.13 13.92 -30.66
C PRO A 146 0.91 13.10 -29.88
N LEU A 147 1.50 13.67 -28.82
CA LEU A 147 2.48 13.00 -27.98
C LEU A 147 1.82 12.56 -26.67
N PRO A 148 1.89 11.27 -26.29
CA PRO A 148 1.43 10.82 -24.98
C PRO A 148 2.16 11.56 -23.86
N GLY A 149 1.46 11.82 -22.75
CA GLY A 149 2.03 12.43 -21.56
C GLY A 149 1.74 13.91 -21.33
N PHE A 150 0.93 14.54 -22.20
CA PHE A 150 0.32 15.86 -21.93
C PHE A 150 -0.63 15.78 -20.73
N TRP A 151 -1.59 14.86 -20.79
CA TRP A 151 -2.46 14.56 -19.65
C TRP A 151 -1.61 13.99 -18.51
N LYS A 152 -1.67 14.63 -17.35
CA LYS A 152 -1.06 14.14 -16.10
C LYS A 152 -2.13 13.47 -15.24
N GLN A 153 -1.68 12.65 -14.29
CA GLN A 153 -2.60 12.06 -13.32
C GLN A 153 -3.33 13.14 -12.55
N GLY A 154 -4.62 12.92 -12.34
CA GLY A 154 -5.47 13.92 -11.70
C GLY A 154 -6.89 13.89 -12.21
N GLU A 155 -7.68 14.83 -11.70
CA GLU A 155 -9.05 15.05 -12.12
C GLU A 155 -9.12 15.99 -13.32
N GLY A 156 -9.74 15.53 -14.40
CA GLY A 156 -10.04 16.33 -15.57
C GLY A 156 -11.51 16.74 -15.61
N ARG A 157 -11.80 17.90 -16.20
CA ARG A 157 -13.18 18.39 -16.38
C ARG A 157 -13.36 18.97 -17.77
N ILE A 158 -14.48 18.67 -18.42
CA ILE A 158 -14.94 19.38 -19.61
C ILE A 158 -16.15 20.24 -19.25
N GLU A 159 -16.13 21.49 -19.69
CA GLU A 159 -17.25 22.41 -19.67
C GLU A 159 -17.70 22.67 -21.11
N VAL A 160 -19.00 22.56 -21.38
CA VAL A 160 -19.58 22.86 -22.69
C VAL A 160 -20.57 23.99 -22.55
N LEU A 161 -20.38 25.01 -23.37
CA LEU A 161 -21.24 26.16 -23.48
C LEU A 161 -21.89 26.17 -24.87
N LEU A 162 -23.20 26.42 -24.93
CA LEU A 162 -23.92 26.73 -26.18
C LEU A 162 -24.59 28.10 -26.03
N GLU A 163 -24.43 28.98 -27.03
CA GLU A 163 -24.95 30.36 -27.01
C GLU A 163 -24.56 31.12 -25.73
N ASN A 164 -23.29 30.96 -25.32
CA ASN A 164 -22.71 31.49 -24.07
C ASN A 164 -23.35 30.98 -22.76
N ASN A 165 -24.23 29.97 -22.81
CA ASN A 165 -24.77 29.32 -21.62
C ASN A 165 -24.02 28.02 -21.36
N LEU A 166 -23.54 27.84 -20.13
CA LEU A 166 -23.00 26.55 -19.68
C LEU A 166 -24.14 25.53 -19.62
N ILE A 167 -24.00 24.44 -20.39
CA ILE A 167 -25.01 23.38 -20.48
C ILE A 167 -24.53 22.04 -19.91
N LEU A 168 -23.22 21.86 -19.77
CA LEU A 168 -22.65 20.61 -19.30
C LEU A 168 -21.34 20.85 -18.55
N LYS A 169 -21.19 20.16 -17.42
CA LYS A 169 -19.93 19.94 -16.71
C LYS A 169 -19.76 18.43 -16.51
N GLN A 170 -18.75 17.84 -17.13
CA GLN A 170 -18.45 16.42 -16.99
C GLN A 170 -17.03 16.26 -16.43
N VAL A 171 -16.91 15.49 -15.35
CA VAL A 171 -15.64 15.13 -14.72
C VAL A 171 -15.19 13.76 -15.24
N PHE A 172 -13.88 13.59 -15.39
CA PHE A 172 -13.23 12.33 -15.75
C PHE A 172 -11.90 12.20 -15.00
N GLN A 173 -11.41 10.98 -14.82
CA GLN A 173 -10.16 10.74 -14.09
C GLN A 173 -9.02 10.35 -15.03
N ILE A 174 -7.80 10.74 -14.71
CA ILE A 174 -6.58 10.27 -15.37
C ILE A 174 -5.74 9.55 -14.32
N GLY A 175 -5.52 8.26 -14.52
CA GLY A 175 -4.81 7.40 -13.58
C GLY A 175 -3.74 6.54 -14.24
N ASN A 176 -3.38 5.43 -13.60
CA ASN A 176 -2.38 4.47 -14.07
C ASN A 176 -2.98 3.30 -14.89
N SER A 177 -4.28 3.36 -15.18
CA SER A 177 -5.02 2.34 -15.91
C SER A 177 -6.29 2.94 -16.50
N GLU A 178 -6.82 2.30 -17.53
CA GLU A 178 -8.14 2.63 -18.07
C GLU A 178 -9.22 1.94 -17.24
N ILE A 179 -10.26 2.68 -16.86
CA ILE A 179 -11.47 2.13 -16.24
C ILE A 179 -12.60 2.35 -17.24
N ILE A 180 -13.11 1.27 -17.81
CA ILE A 180 -14.24 1.31 -18.74
C ILE A 180 -15.52 1.69 -17.98
N ASP A 181 -16.31 2.57 -18.59
CA ASP A 181 -17.63 2.91 -18.11
C ASP A 181 -18.65 1.85 -18.57
N PHE A 182 -18.99 0.93 -17.66
CA PHE A 182 -19.98 -0.13 -17.91
C PHE A 182 -21.40 0.29 -17.54
N SER A 183 -21.66 1.56 -17.20
CA SER A 183 -23.00 2.01 -16.77
C SER A 183 -24.07 1.99 -17.87
N LEU A 184 -23.79 1.42 -19.05
CA LEU A 184 -24.65 1.49 -20.24
C LEU A 184 -24.84 0.13 -20.95
N ASP A 185 -25.51 -0.80 -20.26
CA ASP A 185 -26.35 -1.83 -20.92
C ASP A 185 -27.86 -1.61 -20.64
N GLN A 186 -28.25 -0.50 -20.01
CA GLN A 186 -29.65 -0.28 -19.54
C GLN A 186 -30.45 0.81 -20.26
N LEU A 187 -29.95 1.40 -21.35
CA LEU A 187 -30.77 2.23 -22.23
C LEU A 187 -30.65 1.71 -23.66
N SER A 188 -31.45 0.70 -23.96
CA SER A 188 -31.87 0.38 -25.32
C SER A 188 -32.66 1.56 -25.89
N VAL A 189 -31.94 2.55 -26.41
CA VAL A 189 -32.53 3.48 -27.37
C VAL A 189 -32.84 2.62 -28.60
N THR A 190 -34.13 2.46 -28.83
CA THR A 190 -34.74 1.69 -29.91
C THR A 190 -34.09 2.05 -31.25
N GLU A 191 -33.92 1.05 -32.12
CA GLU A 191 -33.20 1.06 -33.41
C GLU A 191 -33.69 2.07 -34.48
N ASN A 192 -34.38 3.16 -34.12
CA ASN A 192 -34.97 4.12 -35.06
C ASN A 192 -34.55 5.59 -34.80
N SER A 193 -33.34 5.85 -34.31
CA SER A 193 -32.75 7.20 -34.42
C SER A 193 -31.77 7.23 -35.59
N ASN A 194 -32.07 8.02 -36.62
CA ASN A 194 -31.21 8.26 -37.77
C ASN A 194 -29.81 8.75 -37.33
N LYS A 195 -28.86 7.83 -37.13
CA LYS A 195 -27.45 8.15 -36.88
C LYS A 195 -26.84 8.66 -38.18
N LEU A 196 -26.62 9.96 -38.30
CA LEU A 196 -25.78 10.55 -39.33
C LEU A 196 -24.62 11.29 -38.70
N ALA A 197 -23.42 10.85 -39.09
CA ALA A 197 -22.13 11.37 -38.67
C ALA A 197 -22.00 12.87 -39.02
N THR A 198 -22.01 13.72 -37.99
CA THR A 198 -21.59 15.11 -38.14
C THR A 198 -20.09 15.15 -38.42
N GLN A 199 -19.69 15.96 -39.41
CA GLN A 199 -18.31 16.13 -39.84
C GLN A 199 -17.42 16.53 -38.67
N GLN A 200 -16.46 15.66 -38.39
CA GLN A 200 -15.42 15.84 -37.38
C GLN A 200 -14.54 17.06 -37.75
N PRO A 201 -14.02 17.82 -36.77
CA PRO A 201 -13.15 18.96 -37.05
C PRO A 201 -11.92 18.55 -37.88
N ARG A 202 -11.44 19.47 -38.74
CA ARG A 202 -10.46 19.34 -39.84
C ARG A 202 -9.07 18.75 -39.50
N ILE A 203 -8.86 18.16 -38.33
CA ILE A 203 -7.56 17.63 -37.87
C ILE A 203 -7.25 16.23 -38.46
N ILE A 204 -8.25 15.50 -38.97
CA ILE A 204 -8.09 14.10 -39.43
C ILE A 204 -7.15 13.96 -40.64
N GLU A 205 -7.09 14.95 -41.52
CA GLU A 205 -6.25 14.85 -42.72
C GLU A 205 -4.75 14.81 -42.40
N HIS A 206 -4.33 15.27 -41.21
CA HIS A 206 -2.95 15.15 -40.74
C HIS A 206 -2.65 13.83 -40.01
N PHE A 207 -3.66 13.09 -39.53
CA PHE A 207 -3.47 11.83 -38.79
C PHE A 207 -3.20 10.63 -39.71
N ASN A 208 -3.61 10.69 -40.98
CA ASN A 208 -3.42 9.58 -41.92
C ASN A 208 -1.98 9.39 -42.43
N LYS A 209 -1.00 10.17 -41.95
CA LYS A 209 0.39 10.14 -42.48
C LYS A 209 1.48 9.67 -41.53
N THR A 210 1.20 9.40 -40.26
CA THR A 210 2.24 8.97 -39.31
C THR A 210 1.70 8.05 -38.23
N PHE A 211 1.49 6.77 -38.55
CA PHE A 211 1.51 5.71 -37.53
C PHE A 211 2.28 4.50 -38.06
N PRO A 212 3.13 3.86 -37.24
CA PRO A 212 3.59 2.50 -37.49
C PRO A 212 2.37 1.59 -37.52
N GLU A 213 2.33 0.68 -38.50
CA GLU A 213 1.28 -0.33 -38.67
C GLU A 213 1.01 -1.12 -37.38
N HIS A 214 -0.22 -1.62 -37.23
CA HIS A 214 -0.59 -2.65 -36.26
C HIS A 214 0.54 -3.66 -36.06
N SER A 215 0.76 -4.13 -34.83
CA SER A 215 1.69 -5.22 -34.57
C SER A 215 1.17 -6.50 -35.24
N THR A 216 1.53 -6.68 -36.51
CA THR A 216 1.30 -7.89 -37.29
C THR A 216 1.92 -9.09 -36.57
N LEU A 217 1.38 -10.29 -36.79
CA LEU A 217 1.96 -11.52 -36.22
C LEU A 217 3.50 -11.60 -36.39
N PRO A 218 4.07 -11.31 -37.57
CA PRO A 218 5.53 -11.23 -37.73
C PRO A 218 6.21 -10.24 -36.77
N SER A 219 5.70 -9.02 -36.64
CA SER A 219 6.29 -8.02 -35.73
C SER A 219 6.21 -8.42 -34.26
N LEU A 220 5.18 -9.19 -33.85
CA LEU A 220 5.09 -9.73 -32.49
C LEU A 220 6.11 -10.84 -32.25
N TYR A 221 6.40 -11.68 -33.25
CA TYR A 221 7.48 -12.65 -33.16
C TYR A 221 8.85 -11.95 -33.08
N GLU A 222 9.06 -10.87 -33.81
CA GLU A 222 10.27 -10.04 -33.68
C GLU A 222 10.37 -9.39 -32.28
N GLU A 223 9.28 -8.80 -31.77
CA GLU A 223 9.21 -8.28 -30.40
C GLU A 223 9.56 -9.38 -29.39
N PHE A 224 9.02 -10.59 -29.58
CA PHE A 224 9.27 -11.73 -28.70
C PHE A 224 10.73 -12.20 -28.75
N ASP A 225 11.32 -12.24 -29.94
CA ASP A 225 12.70 -12.65 -30.12
C ASP A 225 13.70 -11.67 -29.49
N ASN A 226 13.33 -10.40 -29.40
CA ASN A 226 14.10 -9.36 -28.72
C ASN A 226 14.09 -9.46 -27.17
N TYR A 227 13.21 -10.27 -26.56
CA TYR A 227 13.30 -10.51 -25.12
C TYR A 227 14.63 -11.19 -24.78
N VAL A 228 15.31 -10.75 -23.73
CA VAL A 228 16.57 -11.39 -23.33
C VAL A 228 16.30 -12.78 -22.75
N GLY A 229 17.11 -13.76 -23.15
CA GLY A 229 17.09 -15.12 -22.60
C GLY A 229 15.82 -15.93 -22.92
N LEU A 230 15.38 -16.74 -21.95
CA LEU A 230 14.14 -17.54 -21.99
C LEU A 230 14.06 -18.53 -23.16
N LYS A 231 15.19 -19.12 -23.57
CA LYS A 231 15.27 -19.95 -24.79
C LYS A 231 14.23 -21.08 -24.84
N ASN A 232 14.13 -21.87 -23.77
CA ASN A 232 13.20 -23.00 -23.70
C ASN A 232 11.74 -22.51 -23.74
N LEU A 233 11.43 -21.51 -22.92
CA LEU A 233 10.11 -20.89 -22.85
C LEU A 233 9.68 -20.30 -24.20
N LYS A 234 10.58 -19.61 -24.91
CA LYS A 234 10.32 -19.05 -26.23
C LYS A 234 9.90 -20.11 -27.22
N GLN A 235 10.61 -21.24 -27.27
CA GLN A 235 10.25 -22.34 -28.16
C GLN A 235 8.86 -22.89 -27.81
N SER A 236 8.62 -23.21 -26.53
CA SER A 236 7.33 -23.74 -26.07
C SER A 236 6.17 -22.79 -26.36
N LEU A 237 6.35 -21.48 -26.18
CA LEU A 237 5.32 -20.48 -26.49
C LEU A 237 5.11 -20.32 -28.00
N LYS A 238 6.17 -20.33 -28.81
CA LYS A 238 6.04 -20.30 -30.28
C LYS A 238 5.25 -21.50 -30.78
N ASP A 239 5.54 -22.70 -30.28
CA ASP A 239 4.83 -23.92 -30.64
C ASP A 239 3.34 -23.85 -30.22
N PHE A 240 3.09 -23.35 -29.01
CA PHE A 240 1.74 -23.15 -28.48
C PHE A 240 0.93 -22.14 -29.31
N ILE A 241 1.49 -20.97 -29.60
CA ILE A 241 0.86 -19.92 -30.42
C ILE A 241 0.59 -20.45 -31.84
N THR A 242 1.53 -21.21 -32.41
CA THR A 242 1.39 -21.81 -33.74
C THR A 242 0.23 -22.81 -33.78
N TYR A 243 0.14 -23.68 -32.77
CA TYR A 243 -0.96 -24.63 -32.63
C TYR A 243 -2.31 -23.91 -32.48
N LEU A 244 -2.37 -22.88 -31.62
CA LEU A 244 -3.59 -22.09 -31.42
C LEU A 244 -4.03 -21.35 -32.69
N ASN A 245 -3.08 -20.80 -33.47
CA ASN A 245 -3.40 -20.17 -34.75
C ASN A 245 -3.99 -21.19 -35.73
N PHE A 246 -3.39 -22.37 -35.84
CA PHE A 246 -3.88 -23.45 -36.69
C PHE A 246 -5.31 -23.88 -36.31
N ILE A 247 -5.61 -24.08 -35.02
CA ILE A 247 -6.96 -24.44 -34.58
C ILE A 247 -7.95 -23.32 -34.87
N ASN A 248 -7.57 -22.05 -34.68
CA ASN A 248 -8.44 -20.93 -35.00
C ASN A 248 -8.75 -20.82 -36.50
N GLU A 249 -7.75 -21.04 -37.36
CA GLU A 249 -7.92 -21.07 -38.82
C GLU A 249 -8.85 -22.22 -39.25
N ARG A 250 -8.72 -23.41 -38.65
CA ARG A 250 -9.65 -24.53 -38.89
C ARG A 250 -11.08 -24.19 -38.52
N LYS A 251 -11.28 -23.56 -37.37
CA LYS A 251 -12.60 -23.12 -36.90
C LYS A 251 -13.21 -22.06 -37.83
N LYS A 252 -12.41 -21.07 -38.26
CA LYS A 252 -12.82 -20.06 -39.26
C LYS A 252 -13.18 -20.68 -40.61
N SER A 253 -12.53 -21.79 -40.96
CA SER A 253 -12.79 -22.54 -42.20
C SER A 253 -13.99 -23.50 -42.10
N GLY A 254 -14.72 -23.51 -40.97
CA GLY A 254 -15.92 -24.32 -40.79
C GLY A 254 -15.66 -25.82 -40.61
N VAL A 255 -14.41 -26.22 -40.32
CA VAL A 255 -14.09 -27.61 -40.01
C VAL A 255 -14.61 -27.93 -38.61
N GLU A 256 -15.47 -28.95 -38.47
CA GLU A 256 -15.94 -29.41 -37.17
C GLU A 256 -14.74 -29.84 -36.31
N THR A 257 -14.53 -29.12 -35.21
CA THR A 257 -13.57 -29.44 -34.16
C THR A 257 -14.34 -29.59 -32.86
N GLU A 258 -14.35 -30.79 -32.27
CA GLU A 258 -14.97 -31.04 -30.96
C GLU A 258 -14.25 -30.28 -29.82
N GLU A 259 -13.01 -29.84 -30.06
CA GLU A 259 -12.19 -29.14 -29.09
C GLU A 259 -12.53 -27.65 -29.03
N SER A 260 -13.09 -27.23 -27.89
CA SER A 260 -13.13 -25.81 -27.51
C SER A 260 -11.69 -25.32 -27.24
N ILE A 261 -11.26 -24.25 -27.91
CA ILE A 261 -9.95 -23.63 -27.69
C ILE A 261 -9.85 -23.15 -26.24
N SER A 262 -9.06 -23.84 -25.41
CA SER A 262 -8.68 -23.42 -24.07
C SER A 262 -7.23 -22.97 -24.11
N ALA A 263 -6.97 -21.70 -23.77
CA ALA A 263 -5.62 -21.15 -23.68
C ALA A 263 -5.29 -20.72 -22.25
N ASN A 264 -5.88 -21.37 -21.25
CA ASN A 264 -5.56 -21.13 -19.84
C ASN A 264 -4.21 -21.77 -19.50
N CYS A 265 -3.35 -21.04 -18.78
CA CYS A 265 -1.95 -21.43 -18.58
C CYS A 265 -1.51 -21.31 -17.12
N ILE A 266 -0.49 -22.09 -16.77
CA ILE A 266 0.25 -21.99 -15.51
C ILE A 266 1.65 -21.48 -15.79
N PHE A 267 2.03 -20.39 -15.15
CA PHE A 267 3.37 -19.81 -15.25
C PHE A 267 4.16 -20.13 -13.97
N LEU A 268 5.23 -20.91 -14.12
CA LEU A 268 6.05 -21.38 -12.99
C LEU A 268 7.40 -20.67 -13.02
N GLY A 269 7.80 -20.00 -11.95
CA GLY A 269 9.15 -19.46 -11.83
C GLY A 269 9.30 -18.37 -10.78
N ASN A 270 10.54 -17.97 -10.51
CA ASN A 270 10.88 -17.01 -9.45
C ASN A 270 10.45 -15.57 -9.78
N PRO A 271 10.40 -14.66 -8.80
CA PRO A 271 10.07 -13.25 -9.04
C PRO A 271 11.04 -12.61 -10.02
N GLY A 272 10.53 -11.78 -10.91
CA GLY A 272 11.36 -11.05 -11.86
C GLY A 272 11.88 -11.87 -13.05
N THR A 273 11.39 -13.10 -13.29
CA THR A 273 11.71 -13.90 -14.48
C THR A 273 10.90 -13.50 -15.74
N GLY A 274 10.04 -12.48 -15.65
CA GLY A 274 9.33 -11.91 -16.80
C GLY A 274 7.90 -12.43 -17.04
N LYS A 275 7.32 -13.20 -16.10
CA LYS A 275 5.95 -13.76 -16.17
C LYS A 275 4.90 -12.75 -16.65
N THR A 276 4.75 -11.62 -15.95
CA THR A 276 3.79 -10.58 -16.31
C THR A 276 4.06 -9.97 -17.69
N SER A 277 5.33 -9.78 -18.07
CA SER A 277 5.69 -9.24 -19.38
C SER A 277 5.29 -10.19 -20.51
N ILE A 278 5.52 -11.50 -20.33
CA ILE A 278 5.12 -12.52 -21.29
C ILE A 278 3.60 -12.67 -21.34
N ALA A 279 2.88 -12.53 -20.22
CA ALA A 279 1.41 -12.51 -20.23
C ALA A 279 0.85 -11.38 -21.10
N ARG A 280 1.43 -10.17 -21.02
CA ARG A 280 1.05 -9.04 -21.89
C ARG A 280 1.34 -9.31 -23.37
N LEU A 281 2.48 -9.93 -23.66
CA LEU A 281 2.83 -10.32 -25.02
C LEU A 281 1.87 -11.39 -25.58
N LEU A 282 1.50 -12.39 -24.76
CA LEU A 282 0.48 -13.38 -25.13
C LEU A 282 -0.88 -12.75 -25.42
N GLY A 283 -1.29 -11.74 -24.64
CA GLY A 283 -2.51 -10.98 -24.93
C GLY A 283 -2.50 -10.37 -26.33
N LYS A 284 -1.37 -9.76 -26.74
CA LYS A 284 -1.18 -9.25 -28.11
C LYS A 284 -1.26 -10.37 -29.16
N PHE A 285 -0.61 -11.51 -28.92
CA PHE A 285 -0.69 -12.66 -29.83
C PHE A 285 -2.13 -13.19 -29.98
N PHE A 286 -2.85 -13.37 -28.88
CA PHE A 286 -4.23 -13.84 -28.90
C PHE A 286 -5.16 -12.85 -29.62
N LYS A 287 -4.94 -11.54 -29.48
CA LYS A 287 -5.64 -10.53 -30.29
C LYS A 287 -5.31 -10.67 -31.77
N ALA A 288 -4.02 -10.74 -32.12
CA ALA A 288 -3.56 -10.80 -33.51
C ALA A 288 -4.07 -12.05 -34.26
N ILE A 289 -4.18 -13.19 -33.56
CA ILE A 289 -4.75 -14.43 -34.11
C ILE A 289 -6.28 -14.36 -34.19
N GLY A 290 -6.91 -13.49 -33.40
CA GLY A 290 -8.36 -13.34 -33.27
C GLY A 290 -8.99 -14.37 -32.34
N LEU A 291 -8.29 -14.75 -31.27
CA LEU A 291 -8.83 -15.53 -30.16
C LEU A 291 -9.45 -14.65 -29.07
N LEU A 292 -8.91 -13.44 -28.87
CA LEU A 292 -9.41 -12.44 -27.93
C LEU A 292 -9.74 -11.14 -28.67
N GLU A 293 -10.76 -10.42 -28.22
CA GLU A 293 -11.18 -9.16 -28.84
C GLU A 293 -10.16 -8.03 -28.61
N ASN A 294 -9.66 -7.90 -27.37
CA ASN A 294 -8.84 -6.77 -26.95
C ASN A 294 -7.40 -7.15 -26.61
N GLY A 295 -7.19 -8.33 -26.03
CA GLY A 295 -5.87 -8.84 -25.66
C GLY A 295 -5.21 -8.08 -24.50
N HIS A 296 -5.96 -7.30 -23.72
CA HIS A 296 -5.46 -6.66 -22.50
C HIS A 296 -5.22 -7.69 -21.39
N VAL A 297 -4.49 -7.29 -20.36
CA VAL A 297 -4.20 -8.15 -19.20
C VAL A 297 -4.62 -7.44 -17.94
N ILE A 298 -5.48 -8.08 -17.15
CA ILE A 298 -5.84 -7.67 -15.79
C ILE A 298 -4.99 -8.49 -14.82
N GLU A 299 -4.08 -7.82 -14.13
CA GLU A 299 -3.19 -8.41 -13.14
C GLU A 299 -3.81 -8.26 -11.75
N VAL A 300 -3.95 -9.36 -11.02
CA VAL A 300 -4.57 -9.42 -9.68
C VAL A 300 -3.74 -10.29 -8.74
N ASP A 301 -3.83 -10.00 -7.45
CA ASP A 301 -3.33 -10.86 -6.38
C ASP A 301 -4.44 -11.36 -5.44
N ARG A 302 -4.06 -11.99 -4.31
CA ARG A 302 -5.01 -12.46 -3.30
C ARG A 302 -5.88 -11.33 -2.73
N ALA A 303 -5.30 -10.17 -2.45
CA ALA A 303 -5.99 -9.04 -1.84
C ALA A 303 -7.02 -8.45 -2.81
N ASP A 304 -6.79 -8.54 -4.12
CA ASP A 304 -7.76 -8.11 -5.14
C ASP A 304 -8.94 -9.07 -5.28
N LEU A 305 -8.77 -10.35 -4.96
CA LEU A 305 -9.80 -11.38 -5.13
C LEU A 305 -10.64 -11.59 -3.87
N ILE A 306 -10.04 -11.49 -2.68
CA ILE A 306 -10.68 -11.84 -1.41
C ILE A 306 -11.23 -10.58 -0.70
N GLY A 307 -12.45 -10.69 -0.18
CA GLY A 307 -13.11 -9.66 0.64
C GLY A 307 -12.83 -9.82 2.13
N GLU A 308 -13.11 -8.78 2.92
CA GLU A 308 -12.96 -8.79 4.38
C GLU A 308 -14.18 -9.41 5.08
N TYR A 309 -15.33 -9.43 4.40
CA TYR A 309 -16.61 -9.92 4.91
C TYR A 309 -17.19 -11.08 4.08
N ILE A 310 -18.04 -11.90 4.71
CA ILE A 310 -18.71 -13.04 4.05
C ILE A 310 -19.56 -12.54 2.86
N GLY A 311 -19.36 -13.15 1.68
CA GLY A 311 -20.07 -12.83 0.44
C GLY A 311 -19.47 -11.70 -0.39
N GLU A 312 -18.48 -10.97 0.14
CA GLU A 312 -17.76 -9.91 -0.60
C GLU A 312 -16.78 -10.50 -1.62
N THR A 313 -16.10 -11.60 -1.28
CA THR A 313 -15.15 -12.31 -2.16
C THR A 313 -15.77 -12.65 -3.52
N ALA A 314 -17.02 -13.11 -3.53
CA ALA A 314 -17.69 -13.44 -4.76
C ALA A 314 -17.87 -12.25 -5.70
N GLN A 315 -18.32 -11.11 -5.15
CA GLN A 315 -18.53 -9.89 -5.93
C GLN A 315 -17.21 -9.32 -6.44
N LYS A 316 -16.17 -9.35 -5.60
CA LYS A 316 -14.84 -8.84 -5.93
C LYS A 316 -14.18 -9.66 -7.03
N THR A 317 -14.24 -10.99 -6.91
CA THR A 317 -13.75 -11.94 -7.92
C THR A 317 -14.50 -11.78 -9.24
N ASP A 318 -15.84 -11.73 -9.23
CA ASP A 318 -16.62 -11.51 -10.46
C ASP A 318 -16.30 -10.16 -11.12
N LYS A 319 -16.10 -9.11 -10.33
CA LYS A 319 -15.75 -7.77 -10.85
C LYS A 319 -14.45 -7.80 -11.65
N VAL A 320 -13.40 -8.43 -11.13
CA VAL A 320 -12.11 -8.51 -11.84
C VAL A 320 -12.17 -9.46 -13.05
N ILE A 321 -12.98 -10.53 -12.98
CA ILE A 321 -13.22 -11.40 -14.14
C ILE A 321 -13.93 -10.62 -15.25
N ASN A 322 -14.94 -9.82 -14.91
CA ASN A 322 -15.65 -8.99 -15.89
C ASN A 322 -14.72 -7.97 -16.55
N GLN A 323 -13.76 -7.41 -15.80
CA GLN A 323 -12.71 -6.55 -16.37
C GLN A 323 -11.79 -7.30 -17.33
N ALA A 324 -11.57 -8.61 -17.12
CA ALA A 324 -10.70 -9.44 -17.95
C ALA A 324 -11.38 -9.98 -19.23
N LEU A 325 -12.70 -9.80 -19.40
CA LEU A 325 -13.41 -10.20 -20.61
C LEU A 325 -12.83 -9.52 -21.86
N GLY A 326 -12.57 -10.30 -22.91
CA GLY A 326 -11.86 -9.86 -24.11
C GLY A 326 -10.33 -9.85 -23.96
N GLY A 327 -9.81 -10.24 -22.80
CA GLY A 327 -8.40 -10.20 -22.41
C GLY A 327 -7.95 -11.43 -21.62
N ILE A 328 -6.92 -11.23 -20.78
CA ILE A 328 -6.35 -12.25 -19.90
C ILE A 328 -6.50 -11.80 -18.44
N LEU A 329 -6.99 -12.70 -17.59
CA LEU A 329 -6.89 -12.57 -16.13
C LEU A 329 -5.58 -13.21 -15.67
N PHE A 330 -4.63 -12.41 -15.22
CA PHE A 330 -3.35 -12.86 -14.69
C PHE A 330 -3.38 -12.83 -13.17
N ILE A 331 -3.33 -14.00 -12.53
CA ILE A 331 -3.34 -14.15 -11.07
C ILE A 331 -1.91 -14.39 -10.60
N ASP A 332 -1.28 -13.37 -10.02
CA ASP A 332 0.06 -13.53 -9.45
C ASP A 332 0.00 -14.19 -8.08
N GLU A 333 1.03 -14.98 -7.77
CA GLU A 333 1.12 -15.80 -6.56
C GLU A 333 -0.17 -16.58 -6.24
N ALA A 334 -0.75 -17.25 -7.25
CA ALA A 334 -2.05 -17.91 -7.15
C ALA A 334 -2.13 -18.95 -6.02
N TYR A 335 -1.00 -19.57 -5.66
CA TYR A 335 -0.89 -20.48 -4.51
C TYR A 335 -1.32 -19.83 -3.18
N SER A 336 -1.19 -18.51 -3.06
CA SER A 336 -1.59 -17.76 -1.87
C SER A 336 -3.09 -17.81 -1.61
N LEU A 337 -3.93 -18.12 -2.61
CA LEU A 337 -5.37 -18.29 -2.44
C LEU A 337 -5.68 -19.47 -1.51
N LYS A 338 -4.82 -20.50 -1.45
CA LYS A 338 -4.98 -21.65 -0.56
C LYS A 338 -3.98 -21.60 0.61
N LYS A 339 -4.46 -21.36 1.83
CA LYS A 339 -3.65 -21.51 3.07
C LYS A 339 -4.10 -22.76 3.82
N GLU A 340 -3.16 -23.60 4.23
CA GLU A 340 -3.45 -24.91 4.84
C GLU A 340 -4.05 -24.85 6.25
N ASN A 341 -4.05 -23.69 6.94
CA ASN A 341 -4.44 -23.57 8.35
C ASN A 341 -5.41 -22.42 8.68
N SER A 342 -6.07 -21.81 7.68
CA SER A 342 -7.14 -20.82 7.93
C SER A 342 -8.50 -21.49 7.82
N GLY A 343 -9.23 -21.64 8.92
CA GLY A 343 -10.61 -22.17 8.94
C GLY A 343 -11.66 -21.25 8.28
N GLN A 344 -11.28 -20.46 7.27
CA GLN A 344 -12.15 -19.58 6.51
C GLN A 344 -11.95 -19.84 5.00
N ASP A 345 -13.03 -20.25 4.33
CA ASP A 345 -13.05 -20.77 2.95
C ASP A 345 -12.99 -19.70 1.84
N PHE A 346 -12.74 -18.43 2.16
CA PHE A 346 -12.81 -17.34 1.17
C PHE A 346 -11.87 -17.52 -0.02
N GLY A 347 -10.69 -18.10 0.20
CA GLY A 347 -9.77 -18.39 -0.90
C GLY A 347 -10.26 -19.50 -1.84
N GLN A 348 -10.95 -20.50 -1.27
CA GLN A 348 -11.57 -21.57 -2.04
C GLN A 348 -12.79 -21.05 -2.82
N GLU A 349 -13.58 -20.16 -2.21
CA GLU A 349 -14.70 -19.47 -2.86
C GLU A 349 -14.25 -18.71 -4.12
N ALA A 350 -13.16 -17.94 -4.05
CA ALA A 350 -12.61 -17.25 -5.21
C ALA A 350 -12.19 -18.22 -6.33
N ILE A 351 -11.52 -19.34 -5.98
CA ILE A 351 -11.13 -20.38 -6.95
C ILE A 351 -12.35 -20.96 -7.65
N ASP A 352 -13.39 -21.32 -6.89
CA ASP A 352 -14.59 -21.95 -7.43
C ASP A 352 -15.33 -21.02 -8.39
N ILE A 353 -15.36 -19.71 -8.09
CA ILE A 353 -15.95 -18.68 -8.97
C ILE A 353 -15.13 -18.54 -10.25
N ILE A 354 -13.80 -18.45 -10.16
CA ILE A 354 -12.93 -18.41 -11.35
C ILE A 354 -13.21 -19.61 -12.25
N LEU A 355 -13.21 -20.82 -11.69
CA LEU A 355 -13.45 -22.05 -12.46
C LEU A 355 -14.84 -22.07 -13.12
N LYS A 356 -15.86 -21.58 -12.41
CA LYS A 356 -17.22 -21.44 -12.95
C LYS A 356 -17.25 -20.46 -14.11
N ARG A 357 -16.65 -19.27 -13.96
CA ARG A 357 -16.64 -18.24 -15.02
C ARG A 357 -15.81 -18.62 -16.23
N MET A 358 -14.74 -19.40 -16.04
CA MET A 358 -13.99 -20.00 -17.15
C MET A 358 -14.87 -20.90 -18.03
N GLU A 359 -15.90 -21.53 -17.46
CA GLU A 359 -16.88 -22.31 -18.22
C GLU A 359 -17.97 -21.40 -18.81
N ASP A 360 -18.56 -20.51 -18.01
CA ASP A 360 -19.65 -19.63 -18.44
C ASP A 360 -19.24 -18.71 -19.62
N TYR A 361 -17.99 -18.25 -19.62
CA TYR A 361 -17.44 -17.32 -20.62
C TYR A 361 -16.31 -17.94 -21.45
N LYS A 362 -16.43 -19.23 -21.74
CA LYS A 362 -15.45 -20.00 -22.51
C LYS A 362 -15.04 -19.31 -23.81
N GLY A 363 -13.74 -19.08 -23.98
CA GLY A 363 -13.17 -18.41 -25.17
C GLY A 363 -13.40 -16.90 -25.23
N LYS A 364 -14.05 -16.28 -24.24
CA LYS A 364 -14.18 -14.82 -24.15
C LYS A 364 -13.03 -14.17 -23.37
N PHE A 365 -12.37 -14.94 -22.50
CA PHE A 365 -11.16 -14.54 -21.78
C PHE A 365 -10.33 -15.78 -21.45
N PHE A 366 -9.07 -15.58 -21.11
CA PHE A 366 -8.19 -16.65 -20.63
C PHE A 366 -7.62 -16.33 -19.26
N VAL A 367 -7.27 -17.36 -18.49
CA VAL A 367 -6.67 -17.22 -17.16
C VAL A 367 -5.24 -17.72 -17.19
N ILE A 368 -4.33 -16.91 -16.66
CA ILE A 368 -2.95 -17.29 -16.38
C ILE A 368 -2.75 -17.25 -14.86
N ALA A 369 -2.47 -18.38 -14.24
CA ALA A 369 -2.12 -18.43 -12.82
C ALA A 369 -0.60 -18.61 -12.67
N ALA A 370 0.03 -17.74 -11.89
CA ALA A 370 1.47 -17.67 -11.74
C ALA A 370 1.93 -17.95 -10.30
N GLY A 371 3.12 -18.53 -10.15
CA GLY A 371 3.73 -18.73 -8.84
C GLY A 371 4.99 -19.58 -8.84
N TYR A 372 5.48 -19.89 -7.64
CA TYR A 372 6.64 -20.74 -7.45
C TYR A 372 6.32 -22.20 -7.80
N PRO A 373 7.22 -22.93 -8.48
CA PRO A 373 6.97 -24.31 -8.92
C PRO A 373 6.42 -25.22 -7.81
N ALA A 374 7.07 -25.26 -6.65
CA ALA A 374 6.67 -26.12 -5.53
C ALA A 374 5.30 -25.73 -4.93
N LEU A 375 5.03 -24.43 -4.77
CA LEU A 375 3.78 -23.95 -4.16
C LEU A 375 2.59 -24.09 -5.12
N MET A 376 2.83 -23.93 -6.42
CA MET A 376 1.81 -24.11 -7.46
C MET A 376 1.35 -25.57 -7.58
N GLN A 377 2.19 -26.54 -7.23
CA GLN A 377 1.77 -27.94 -7.18
C GLN A 377 0.65 -28.13 -6.14
N ASN A 378 0.82 -27.61 -4.93
CA ASN A 378 -0.20 -27.67 -3.86
C ASN A 378 -1.49 -26.92 -4.22
N PHE A 379 -1.37 -25.83 -4.99
CA PHE A 379 -2.50 -25.09 -5.53
C PHE A 379 -3.29 -25.94 -6.54
N LEU A 380 -2.63 -26.56 -7.51
CA LEU A 380 -3.29 -27.39 -8.52
C LEU A 380 -3.92 -28.65 -7.94
N GLU A 381 -3.35 -29.18 -6.85
CA GLU A 381 -3.90 -30.31 -6.11
C GLU A 381 -5.07 -29.93 -5.19
N SER A 382 -5.35 -28.63 -5.02
CA SER A 382 -6.43 -28.15 -4.15
C SER A 382 -7.83 -28.46 -4.67
N ASN A 383 -8.01 -28.40 -5.98
CA ASN A 383 -9.30 -28.58 -6.62
C ASN A 383 -9.07 -29.33 -7.95
N PRO A 384 -9.67 -30.53 -8.13
CA PRO A 384 -9.55 -31.29 -9.38
C PRO A 384 -9.94 -30.48 -10.63
N GLY A 385 -10.85 -29.51 -10.48
CA GLY A 385 -11.27 -28.59 -11.54
C GLY A 385 -10.12 -27.75 -12.11
N LEU A 386 -9.09 -27.42 -11.31
CA LEU A 386 -7.92 -26.67 -11.77
C LEU A 386 -7.10 -27.49 -12.77
N LYS A 387 -6.75 -28.75 -12.45
CA LYS A 387 -5.98 -29.62 -13.36
C LYS A 387 -6.69 -29.84 -14.70
N SER A 388 -8.02 -29.88 -14.70
CA SER A 388 -8.81 -30.06 -15.94
C SER A 388 -8.85 -28.82 -16.84
N ARG A 389 -8.76 -27.61 -16.27
CA ARG A 389 -8.93 -26.34 -17.00
C ARG A 389 -7.62 -25.67 -17.37
N PHE A 390 -6.56 -25.95 -16.62
CA PHE A 390 -5.20 -25.47 -16.87
C PHE A 390 -4.36 -26.58 -17.51
N THR A 391 -4.34 -26.59 -18.84
CA THR A 391 -3.71 -27.66 -19.64
C THR A 391 -2.29 -27.35 -20.07
N HIS A 392 -1.85 -26.09 -19.97
CA HIS A 392 -0.53 -25.65 -20.43
C HIS A 392 0.32 -25.09 -19.30
N TYR A 393 1.57 -25.53 -19.23
CA TYR A 393 2.53 -25.18 -18.18
C TYR A 393 3.78 -24.60 -18.82
N PHE A 394 4.20 -23.44 -18.34
CA PHE A 394 5.35 -22.72 -18.86
C PHE A 394 6.33 -22.43 -17.72
N SER A 395 7.54 -23.00 -17.82
CA SER A 395 8.65 -22.75 -16.88
C SER A 395 9.40 -21.48 -17.27
N PHE A 396 9.59 -20.60 -16.30
CA PHE A 396 10.38 -19.38 -16.38
C PHE A 396 11.64 -19.59 -15.55
N ASP A 397 12.67 -20.09 -16.22
CA ASP A 397 13.97 -20.33 -15.62
C ASP A 397 14.62 -19.01 -15.18
N ASP A 398 15.48 -19.07 -14.16
CA ASP A 398 16.25 -17.92 -13.71
C ASP A 398 17.22 -17.44 -14.79
N TYR A 399 17.39 -16.12 -14.90
CA TYR A 399 18.30 -15.54 -15.88
C TYR A 399 19.76 -15.79 -15.51
N THR A 400 20.59 -16.05 -16.51
CA THR A 400 22.04 -16.12 -16.33
C THR A 400 22.63 -14.74 -16.03
N ALA A 401 23.84 -14.68 -15.48
CA ALA A 401 24.53 -13.41 -15.24
C ALA A 401 24.70 -12.56 -16.51
N GLU A 402 24.98 -13.21 -17.64
CA GLU A 402 25.07 -12.57 -18.96
C GLU A 402 23.72 -11.98 -19.40
N GLU A 403 22.62 -12.72 -19.18
CA GLU A 403 21.27 -12.27 -19.48
C GLU A 403 20.85 -11.10 -18.57
N LEU A 404 21.14 -11.16 -17.27
CA LEU A 404 20.88 -10.08 -16.33
C LEU A 404 21.68 -8.81 -16.67
N THR A 405 22.93 -8.96 -17.10
CA THR A 405 23.76 -7.84 -17.58
C THR A 405 23.15 -7.22 -18.83
N SER A 406 22.67 -8.05 -19.77
CA SER A 406 21.97 -7.59 -20.98
C SER A 406 20.67 -6.87 -20.63
N ILE A 407 19.93 -7.33 -19.63
CA ILE A 407 18.72 -6.66 -19.10
C ILE A 407 19.07 -5.29 -18.50
N TYR A 408 20.19 -5.18 -17.75
CA TYR A 408 20.66 -3.90 -17.21
C TYR A 408 20.93 -2.89 -18.34
N LYS A 409 21.60 -3.34 -19.41
CA LYS A 409 21.86 -2.52 -20.60
C LYS A 409 20.57 -2.12 -21.30
N LEU A 410 19.59 -3.01 -21.37
CA LEU A 410 18.29 -2.72 -21.96
C LEU A 410 17.53 -1.64 -21.16
N PHE A 411 17.54 -1.69 -19.83
CA PHE A 411 16.98 -0.61 -19.00
C PHE A 411 17.74 0.71 -19.18
N SER A 412 19.06 0.65 -19.24
CA SER A 412 19.91 1.83 -19.45
C SER A 412 19.62 2.49 -20.80
N ALA A 413 19.61 1.70 -21.89
CA ALA A 413 19.34 2.21 -23.24
C ALA A 413 17.92 2.77 -23.38
N LYS A 414 16.93 2.13 -22.77
CA LYS A 414 15.53 2.59 -22.78
C LYS A 414 15.40 3.99 -22.15
N ASP A 415 16.10 4.22 -21.05
CA ASP A 415 16.11 5.51 -20.34
C ASP A 415 17.20 6.48 -20.90
N LYS A 416 17.83 6.14 -22.03
CA LYS A 416 18.88 6.93 -22.72
C LYS A 416 20.18 7.14 -21.91
N TYR A 417 20.50 6.23 -21.01
CA TYR A 417 21.79 6.18 -20.31
C TYR A 417 22.83 5.37 -21.10
N ILE A 418 24.08 5.80 -20.99
CA ILE A 418 25.27 5.13 -21.51
C ILE A 418 25.97 4.47 -20.33
N VAL A 419 26.23 3.16 -20.42
CA VAL A 419 26.99 2.42 -19.40
C VAL A 419 28.44 2.37 -19.86
N GLU A 420 29.38 2.84 -19.03
CA GLU A 420 30.79 2.72 -19.33
C GLU A 420 31.25 1.25 -19.34
N LYS A 421 32.24 0.94 -20.17
CA LYS A 421 32.76 -0.43 -20.33
C LYS A 421 33.23 -1.04 -19.01
N GLU A 422 33.86 -0.23 -18.15
CA GLU A 422 34.34 -0.66 -16.84
C GLU A 422 33.19 -0.93 -15.85
N ALA A 423 32.12 -0.15 -15.94
CA ALA A 423 30.89 -0.37 -15.18
C ALA A 423 30.19 -1.65 -15.63
N GLU A 424 30.08 -1.87 -16.95
CA GLU A 424 29.50 -3.09 -17.54
C GLU A 424 30.27 -4.35 -17.10
N GLN A 425 31.61 -4.31 -17.15
CA GLN A 425 32.42 -5.43 -16.69
C GLN A 425 32.20 -5.71 -15.18
N PHE A 426 32.17 -4.65 -14.36
CA PHE A 426 31.91 -4.79 -12.93
C PHE A 426 30.52 -5.37 -12.64
N ILE A 427 29.50 -4.97 -13.39
CA ILE A 427 28.14 -5.53 -13.28
C ILE A 427 28.16 -7.02 -13.57
N SER A 428 28.79 -7.42 -14.67
CA SER A 428 28.88 -8.83 -15.09
C SER A 428 29.54 -9.70 -14.01
N GLU A 429 30.72 -9.29 -13.52
CA GLU A 429 31.46 -10.01 -12.48
C GLU A 429 30.66 -10.13 -11.17
N ARG A 430 29.98 -9.06 -10.76
CA ARG A 430 29.15 -9.08 -9.55
C ARG A 430 27.89 -9.94 -9.70
N LEU A 431 27.22 -9.87 -10.84
CA LEU A 431 26.04 -10.70 -11.11
C LEU A 431 26.41 -12.18 -11.21
N GLU A 432 27.57 -12.52 -11.77
CA GLU A 432 28.07 -13.91 -11.79
C GLU A 432 28.27 -14.45 -10.37
N THR A 433 28.87 -13.65 -9.49
CA THR A 433 29.02 -13.99 -8.07
C THR A 433 27.66 -14.18 -7.37
N ILE A 434 26.69 -13.33 -7.66
CA ILE A 434 25.35 -13.39 -7.06
C ILE A 434 24.58 -14.62 -7.58
N CYS A 435 24.59 -14.88 -8.89
CA CYS A 435 23.92 -16.05 -9.48
C CYS A 435 24.50 -17.37 -8.97
N THR A 436 25.82 -17.44 -8.76
CA THR A 436 26.47 -18.65 -8.22
C THR A 436 26.06 -18.95 -6.78
N ASN A 437 25.78 -17.90 -6.00
CA ASN A 437 25.37 -18.00 -4.58
C ASN A 437 23.86 -17.80 -4.40
N ALA A 438 23.07 -17.81 -5.47
CA ALA A 438 21.65 -17.52 -5.42
C ALA A 438 20.86 -18.68 -4.79
N ASN A 439 19.94 -18.34 -3.90
CA ASN A 439 18.94 -19.27 -3.37
C ASN A 439 17.70 -19.26 -4.30
N ASP A 440 16.77 -20.21 -4.10
CA ASP A 440 15.49 -20.38 -4.83
C ASP A 440 14.53 -19.15 -4.81
N SER A 441 14.95 -18.00 -4.28
CA SER A 441 14.14 -16.77 -4.17
C SER A 441 14.78 -15.54 -4.84
N PHE A 442 15.78 -15.72 -5.70
CA PHE A 442 16.46 -14.61 -6.35
C PHE A 442 15.51 -13.78 -7.24
N GLY A 443 15.59 -12.44 -7.11
CA GLY A 443 14.66 -11.50 -7.73
C GLY A 443 14.89 -11.21 -9.22
N ASN A 444 15.87 -11.85 -9.88
CA ASN A 444 16.08 -11.78 -11.34
C ASN A 444 16.05 -10.34 -11.90
N ALA A 445 15.28 -10.06 -12.96
CA ALA A 445 15.20 -8.75 -13.58
C ALA A 445 14.66 -7.65 -12.63
N ARG A 446 13.92 -8.02 -11.57
CA ARG A 446 13.50 -7.07 -10.51
C ARG A 446 14.71 -6.62 -9.70
N TYR A 447 15.65 -7.53 -9.39
CA TYR A 447 16.91 -7.17 -8.75
C TYR A 447 17.71 -6.20 -9.62
N VAL A 448 17.86 -6.51 -10.91
CA VAL A 448 18.59 -5.66 -11.88
C VAL A 448 17.92 -4.29 -12.05
N ARG A 449 16.59 -4.24 -12.06
CA ARG A 449 15.85 -2.96 -12.11
C ARG A 449 16.12 -2.10 -10.88
N ASN A 450 16.10 -2.72 -9.70
CA ASN A 450 16.42 -2.02 -8.46
C ASN A 450 17.86 -1.52 -8.46
N LEU A 451 18.79 -2.31 -8.99
CA LEU A 451 20.19 -1.93 -9.13
C LEU A 451 20.31 -0.71 -10.04
N PHE A 452 19.71 -0.76 -11.22
CA PHE A 452 19.71 0.35 -12.17
C PHE A 452 19.11 1.63 -11.57
N ASN A 453 17.98 1.52 -10.87
CA ASN A 453 17.36 2.67 -10.20
C ASN A 453 18.27 3.27 -9.14
N GLU A 454 18.97 2.44 -8.35
CA GLU A 454 19.92 2.93 -7.36
C GLU A 454 21.15 3.55 -8.02
N THR A 455 21.66 2.97 -9.12
CA THR A 455 22.76 3.58 -9.90
C THR A 455 22.37 4.98 -10.39
N LYS A 456 21.11 5.21 -10.81
CA LYS A 456 20.64 6.55 -11.18
C LYS A 456 20.69 7.54 -10.01
N VAL A 457 20.38 7.08 -8.80
CA VAL A 457 20.50 7.90 -7.58
C VAL A 457 21.96 8.24 -7.31
N GLU A 458 22.88 7.28 -7.39
CA GLU A 458 24.31 7.51 -7.17
C GLU A 458 24.92 8.43 -8.24
N LEU A 459 24.53 8.25 -9.50
CA LEU A 459 24.87 9.18 -10.58
C LEU A 459 24.42 10.62 -10.23
N SER A 460 23.19 10.78 -9.74
CA SER A 460 22.67 12.11 -9.38
C SER A 460 23.49 12.77 -8.27
N LYS A 461 23.93 11.99 -7.26
CA LYS A 461 24.80 12.50 -6.18
C LYS A 461 26.14 12.92 -6.72
N ARG A 462 26.78 12.09 -7.55
CA ARG A 462 28.04 12.44 -8.22
C ARG A 462 27.89 13.72 -9.03
N TYR A 463 26.84 13.82 -9.84
CA TYR A 463 26.60 15.00 -10.69
C TYR A 463 26.49 16.30 -9.87
N GLN A 464 25.87 16.27 -8.69
CA GLN A 464 25.79 17.44 -7.80
C GLN A 464 27.15 17.89 -7.24
N THR A 465 28.14 17.00 -7.21
CA THR A 465 29.49 17.30 -6.72
C THR A 465 30.46 17.77 -7.81
N LEU A 466 30.04 17.75 -9.08
CA LEU A 466 30.87 18.22 -10.20
C LEU A 466 30.96 19.75 -10.24
N GLU A 467 32.10 20.26 -10.72
CA GLU A 467 32.27 21.68 -11.01
C GLU A 467 31.39 22.09 -12.21
N GLU A 468 31.01 23.38 -12.29
CA GLU A 468 30.01 23.84 -13.27
C GLU A 468 30.45 23.65 -14.74
N ASN A 469 31.76 23.64 -14.99
CA ASN A 469 32.33 23.37 -16.31
C ASN A 469 32.33 21.87 -16.69
N GLU A 470 32.08 20.96 -15.75
CA GLU A 470 32.03 19.50 -15.95
C GLU A 470 30.60 18.97 -16.05
N LYS A 471 29.60 19.81 -15.80
CA LYS A 471 28.16 19.48 -15.84
C LYS A 471 27.58 19.51 -17.26
N ASP A 472 28.06 18.62 -18.12
CA ASP A 472 27.58 18.50 -19.50
C ASP A 472 26.52 17.38 -19.70
N PHE A 473 26.04 17.24 -20.93
CA PHE A 473 25.09 16.19 -21.31
C PHE A 473 25.65 14.77 -21.10
N SER A 474 26.97 14.60 -21.22
CA SER A 474 27.63 13.32 -20.99
C SER A 474 27.59 12.93 -19.51
N ALA A 475 27.88 13.89 -18.61
CA ALA A 475 27.86 13.71 -17.17
C ALA A 475 26.47 13.35 -16.63
N LEU A 476 25.39 13.82 -17.28
CA LEU A 476 24.01 13.51 -16.92
C LEU A 476 23.56 12.09 -17.29
N ASN A 477 24.18 11.48 -18.30
CA ASN A 477 23.68 10.25 -18.92
C ASN A 477 24.68 9.09 -18.85
N THR A 478 25.89 9.30 -18.34
CA THR A 478 26.94 8.27 -18.29
C THR A 478 27.05 7.64 -16.91
N LEU A 479 26.72 6.35 -16.83
CA LEU A 479 26.83 5.52 -15.63
C LEU A 479 28.25 4.96 -15.53
N ARG A 480 28.96 5.36 -14.47
CA ARG A 480 30.34 4.93 -14.21
C ARG A 480 30.39 3.77 -13.22
N LYS A 481 31.55 3.16 -13.11
CA LYS A 481 31.80 2.03 -12.22
C LYS A 481 31.52 2.37 -10.77
N GLU A 482 31.88 3.57 -10.32
CA GLU A 482 31.71 4.03 -8.93
C GLU A 482 30.24 4.15 -8.53
N ASP A 483 29.39 4.62 -9.45
CA ASP A 483 27.95 4.73 -9.22
C ASP A 483 27.35 3.34 -9.00
N VAL A 484 27.74 2.39 -9.86
CA VAL A 484 27.26 1.01 -9.83
C VAL A 484 27.77 0.28 -8.59
N GLN A 485 29.04 0.47 -8.23
CA GLN A 485 29.63 -0.06 -6.99
C GLN A 485 28.84 0.38 -5.76
N SER A 486 28.56 1.67 -5.66
CA SER A 486 27.79 2.24 -4.56
C SER A 486 26.37 1.67 -4.53
N ALA A 487 25.72 1.55 -5.70
CA ALA A 487 24.41 0.94 -5.84
C ALA A 487 24.37 -0.53 -5.37
N PHE A 488 25.37 -1.35 -5.73
CA PHE A 488 25.50 -2.72 -5.23
C PHE A 488 25.65 -2.76 -3.71
N ILE A 489 26.51 -1.91 -3.14
CA ILE A 489 26.69 -1.84 -1.67
C ILE A 489 25.35 -1.51 -0.99
N ILE A 490 24.60 -0.56 -1.52
CA ILE A 490 23.30 -0.17 -0.97
C ILE A 490 22.29 -1.32 -1.09
N LEU A 491 22.24 -2.02 -2.23
CA LEU A 491 21.35 -3.17 -2.39
C LEU A 491 21.73 -4.39 -1.57
N GLU A 492 23.03 -4.68 -1.42
CA GLU A 492 23.52 -5.69 -0.48
C GLU A 492 23.11 -5.32 0.95
N ASN A 493 23.20 -4.04 1.32
CA ASN A 493 22.72 -3.55 2.62
C ASN A 493 21.20 -3.60 2.78
N ARG A 494 20.42 -3.39 1.71
CA ARG A 494 18.93 -3.47 1.72
C ARG A 494 18.43 -4.92 1.74
N ASN A 495 19.03 -5.81 0.96
CA ASN A 495 18.70 -7.25 0.91
C ASN A 495 19.18 -7.99 2.17
N ASN A 496 20.19 -7.45 2.85
CA ASN A 496 20.46 -7.76 4.25
C ASN A 496 19.37 -7.12 5.16
N HIS A 497 18.10 -7.45 4.94
CA HIS A 497 17.02 -7.16 5.91
C HIS A 497 17.25 -7.81 7.28
N THR A 498 18.18 -8.76 7.34
CA THR A 498 18.87 -9.23 8.54
C THR A 498 19.58 -8.10 9.30
N LYS A 499 20.26 -7.18 8.60
CA LYS A 499 21.05 -6.09 9.17
C LYS A 499 20.20 -4.89 9.59
N VAL A 500 19.17 -4.51 8.83
CA VAL A 500 18.20 -3.46 9.26
C VAL A 500 17.40 -3.89 10.50
N ARG A 501 17.09 -5.20 10.62
CA ARG A 501 16.47 -5.76 11.82
C ARG A 501 17.45 -5.90 12.97
N GLU A 502 18.70 -6.32 12.72
CA GLU A 502 19.76 -6.28 13.73
C GLU A 502 20.03 -4.86 14.21
N ASP A 503 20.06 -3.85 13.35
CA ASP A 503 20.20 -2.44 13.71
C ASP A 503 19.02 -1.94 14.56
N LYS A 504 17.80 -2.47 14.34
CA LYS A 504 16.61 -2.17 15.16
C LYS A 504 16.60 -2.93 16.49
N VAL A 505 17.01 -4.19 16.52
CA VAL A 505 17.18 -4.96 17.75
C VAL A 505 18.29 -4.34 18.60
N ASP A 506 19.42 -3.98 17.99
CA ASP A 506 20.54 -3.29 18.62
C ASP A 506 20.14 -1.88 19.08
N LYS A 507 19.25 -1.19 18.35
CA LYS A 507 18.61 0.04 18.83
C LYS A 507 17.82 -0.20 20.12
N TYR A 508 16.94 -1.20 20.18
CA TYR A 508 16.16 -1.46 21.41
C TYR A 508 17.03 -1.97 22.56
N ILE A 509 18.05 -2.77 22.27
CA ILE A 509 19.07 -3.17 23.24
C ILE A 509 19.79 -1.93 23.78
N SER A 510 20.16 -0.99 22.90
CA SER A 510 20.79 0.28 23.29
C SER A 510 19.82 1.13 24.12
N GLU A 511 18.54 1.20 23.77
CA GLU A 511 17.51 1.87 24.58
C GLU A 511 17.43 1.27 25.99
N VAL A 512 17.46 -0.06 26.14
CA VAL A 512 17.50 -0.74 27.45
C VAL A 512 18.79 -0.41 28.21
N ASN A 513 19.94 -0.48 27.54
CA ASN A 513 21.25 -0.22 28.16
C ASN A 513 21.40 1.24 28.63
N ASN A 514 20.74 2.18 27.95
CA ASN A 514 20.70 3.60 28.30
C ASN A 514 19.72 3.93 29.44
N LEU A 515 18.87 2.99 29.88
CA LEU A 515 18.04 3.22 31.07
C LEU A 515 18.92 3.35 32.31
N VAL A 516 18.54 4.23 33.23
CA VAL A 516 19.25 4.40 34.50
C VAL A 516 19.05 3.15 35.37
N GLY A 517 20.13 2.63 35.98
CA GLY A 517 20.09 1.43 36.82
C GLY A 517 19.72 0.15 36.06
N LEU A 518 18.98 -0.76 36.70
CA LEU A 518 18.48 -2.01 36.10
C LEU A 518 19.58 -2.95 35.56
N ASP A 519 20.71 -3.05 36.27
CA ASP A 519 21.90 -3.75 35.76
C ASP A 519 21.64 -5.25 35.52
N ASP A 520 20.97 -5.93 36.46
CA ASP A 520 20.62 -7.35 36.31
C ASP A 520 19.62 -7.60 35.16
N VAL A 521 18.65 -6.70 35.00
CA VAL A 521 17.70 -6.72 33.89
C VAL A 521 18.44 -6.58 32.56
N LYS A 522 19.36 -5.62 32.45
CA LYS A 522 20.18 -5.40 31.25
C LYS A 522 21.01 -6.63 30.93
N ILE A 523 21.66 -7.24 31.91
CA ILE A 523 22.48 -8.45 31.72
C ILE A 523 21.63 -9.57 31.14
N LEU A 524 20.48 -9.87 31.75
CA LEU A 524 19.59 -10.93 31.28
C LEU A 524 19.00 -10.63 29.89
N PHE A 525 18.55 -9.39 29.67
CA PHE A 525 18.01 -8.96 28.38
C PHE A 525 19.03 -9.16 27.26
N ASN A 526 20.25 -8.65 27.44
CA ASN A 526 21.35 -8.82 26.49
C ASN A 526 21.67 -10.30 26.25
N LYS A 527 21.68 -11.13 27.30
CA LYS A 527 21.93 -12.57 27.20
C LYS A 527 20.88 -13.27 26.34
N ILE A 528 19.59 -12.94 26.52
CA ILE A 528 18.50 -13.53 25.73
C ILE A 528 18.67 -13.18 24.25
N PHE A 529 18.90 -11.92 23.90
CA PHE A 529 19.02 -11.51 22.50
C PHE A 529 20.33 -11.95 21.84
N ALA A 530 21.44 -12.02 22.57
CA ALA A 530 22.66 -12.66 22.10
C ALA A 530 22.41 -14.15 21.76
N SER A 531 21.65 -14.83 22.63
CA SER A 531 21.25 -16.23 22.44
C SER A 531 20.35 -16.41 21.21
N ILE A 532 19.44 -15.47 20.93
CA ILE A 532 18.60 -15.45 19.71
C ILE A 532 19.47 -15.26 18.46
N LYS A 533 20.43 -14.33 18.50
CA LYS A 533 21.38 -14.08 17.41
C LYS A 533 22.19 -15.34 17.07
N VAL A 534 22.68 -16.05 18.08
CA VAL A 534 23.40 -17.32 17.88
C VAL A 534 22.51 -18.40 17.25
N ASP A 535 21.24 -18.53 17.65
CA ASP A 535 20.34 -19.52 17.03
C ASP A 535 20.06 -19.21 15.57
N LYS A 536 19.95 -17.93 15.22
CA LYS A 536 19.78 -17.49 13.83
C LYS A 536 20.97 -17.90 12.98
N LEU A 537 22.19 -17.63 13.45
CA LEU A 537 23.44 -18.06 12.81
C LEU A 537 23.54 -19.58 12.66
N LYS A 538 23.02 -20.34 13.65
CA LYS A 538 22.95 -21.81 13.56
C LYS A 538 21.97 -22.26 12.48
N LYS A 539 20.76 -21.69 12.43
CA LYS A 539 19.74 -22.00 11.41
C LYS A 539 20.23 -21.70 10.00
N GLU A 540 20.89 -20.56 9.79
CA GLU A 540 21.49 -20.17 8.49
C GLU A 540 22.53 -21.19 7.99
N ARG A 541 23.18 -21.91 8.91
CA ARG A 541 24.16 -22.97 8.61
C ARG A 541 23.57 -24.37 8.66
N SER A 542 22.24 -24.50 8.68
CA SER A 542 21.53 -25.78 8.82
C SER A 542 21.91 -26.58 10.06
N ILE A 543 22.34 -25.90 11.14
CA ILE A 543 22.64 -26.52 12.43
C ILE A 543 21.38 -26.51 13.28
N THR A 544 20.98 -27.68 13.79
CA THR A 544 19.83 -27.82 14.68
C THR A 544 20.05 -27.06 15.99
N SER A 545 19.02 -26.34 16.44
CA SER A 545 19.00 -25.62 17.71
C SER A 545 17.79 -26.04 18.52
N ILE A 546 17.93 -26.06 19.85
CA ILE A 546 16.84 -26.37 20.76
C ILE A 546 15.85 -25.20 20.76
N HIS A 547 14.56 -25.49 20.71
CA HIS A 547 13.52 -24.47 20.84
C HIS A 547 13.69 -23.69 22.14
N LYS A 548 13.64 -22.36 22.06
CA LYS A 548 13.81 -21.48 23.23
C LYS A 548 12.48 -20.89 23.63
N ASN A 549 12.21 -20.95 24.94
CA ASN A 549 11.04 -20.36 25.54
C ASN A 549 11.41 -18.96 26.09
N PHE A 550 10.64 -17.95 25.67
CA PHE A 550 10.86 -16.54 26.02
C PHE A 550 9.92 -16.04 27.12
N ASN A 551 9.05 -16.91 27.63
CA ASN A 551 8.21 -16.58 28.77
C ASN A 551 9.08 -16.18 29.97
N SER A 552 8.63 -15.14 30.67
CA SER A 552 9.45 -14.44 31.65
C SER A 552 8.70 -14.12 32.94
N PHE A 553 9.41 -14.17 34.05
CA PHE A 553 8.97 -13.63 35.33
C PHE A 553 9.59 -12.27 35.56
N PHE A 554 8.77 -11.26 35.89
CA PHE A 554 9.22 -9.92 36.25
C PHE A 554 8.98 -9.73 37.74
N ILE A 555 10.03 -9.90 38.53
CA ILE A 555 10.01 -9.69 39.98
C ILE A 555 10.32 -8.23 40.22
N SER A 556 9.30 -7.46 40.58
CA SER A 556 9.39 -6.01 40.54
C SER A 556 8.46 -5.32 41.51
N GLU A 557 8.94 -4.26 42.16
CA GLU A 557 8.09 -3.29 42.86
C GLU A 557 7.42 -2.34 41.87
N HIS A 558 6.31 -1.71 42.26
CA HIS A 558 5.63 -0.78 41.37
C HIS A 558 6.52 0.40 40.94
N GLY A 559 6.47 0.74 39.65
CA GLY A 559 7.22 1.87 39.09
C GLY A 559 8.73 1.63 38.91
N SER A 560 9.20 0.40 39.08
CA SER A 560 10.59 -0.03 38.85
C SER A 560 11.01 -0.13 37.38
N GLY A 561 10.10 0.12 36.43
CA GLY A 561 10.39 0.08 34.99
C GLY A 561 9.98 -1.21 34.28
N ALA A 562 9.29 -2.14 34.96
CA ALA A 562 8.78 -3.39 34.42
C ALA A 562 8.02 -3.24 33.09
N SER A 563 7.00 -2.39 33.02
CA SER A 563 6.21 -2.17 31.79
C SER A 563 7.05 -1.60 30.63
N THR A 564 8.05 -0.76 30.93
CA THR A 564 8.97 -0.23 29.92
C THR A 564 9.82 -1.35 29.32
N ILE A 565 10.39 -2.22 30.16
CA ILE A 565 11.19 -3.36 29.71
C ILE A 565 10.31 -4.37 28.96
N ALA A 566 9.10 -4.66 29.43
CA ALA A 566 8.16 -5.55 28.74
C ALA A 566 7.84 -5.06 27.32
N ARG A 567 7.66 -3.73 27.15
CA ARG A 567 7.43 -3.13 25.83
C ARG A 567 8.63 -3.24 24.90
N LEU A 568 9.84 -2.98 25.42
CA LEU A 568 11.07 -3.13 24.64
C LEU A 568 11.34 -4.60 24.32
N TYR A 569 11.04 -5.51 25.24
CA TYR A 569 11.14 -6.95 25.04
C TYR A 569 10.24 -7.43 23.89
N ALA A 570 8.97 -6.99 23.87
CA ALA A 570 8.02 -7.30 22.79
C ALA A 570 8.49 -6.81 21.41
N LYS A 571 8.99 -5.57 21.35
CA LYS A 571 9.53 -4.97 20.12
C LYS A 571 10.77 -5.73 19.64
N SER A 572 11.70 -6.03 20.54
CA SER A 572 12.93 -6.77 20.20
C SER A 572 12.62 -8.19 19.73
N LEU A 573 11.66 -8.89 20.35
CA LEU A 573 11.23 -10.23 19.92
C LEU A 573 10.67 -10.22 18.49
N LYS A 574 9.87 -9.21 18.14
CA LYS A 574 9.36 -9.03 16.78
C LYS A 574 10.46 -8.80 15.76
N GLU A 575 11.35 -7.83 16.01
CA GLU A 575 12.44 -7.54 15.06
C GLU A 575 13.43 -8.71 14.97
N SER A 576 13.48 -9.58 15.97
CA SER A 576 14.27 -10.82 15.97
C SER A 576 13.58 -12.04 15.32
N ASP A 577 12.43 -11.84 14.65
CA ASP A 577 11.63 -12.88 14.01
C ASP A 577 11.10 -13.98 14.96
N ARG A 578 10.91 -13.63 16.24
CA ARG A 578 10.29 -14.52 17.24
C ARG A 578 8.80 -14.29 17.41
N LEU A 579 8.30 -13.13 17.02
CA LEU A 579 6.89 -12.78 17.08
C LEU A 579 6.49 -12.01 15.81
N THR A 580 5.27 -12.20 15.34
CA THR A 580 4.81 -11.58 14.08
C THR A 580 4.39 -10.11 14.25
N LYS A 581 3.88 -9.70 15.42
CA LYS A 581 3.33 -8.35 15.65
C LYS A 581 4.11 -7.54 16.69
N GLY A 582 4.53 -8.15 17.79
CA GLY A 582 5.38 -7.52 18.82
C GLY A 582 4.71 -6.45 19.68
N GLN A 583 3.38 -6.46 19.80
CA GLN A 583 2.68 -5.53 20.69
C GLN A 583 2.67 -6.07 22.11
N LEU A 584 2.63 -5.17 23.08
CA LEU A 584 2.43 -5.51 24.49
C LEU A 584 0.95 -5.37 24.83
N VAL A 585 0.34 -6.44 25.31
CA VAL A 585 -1.03 -6.48 25.83
C VAL A 585 -0.94 -6.64 27.34
N GLU A 586 -1.36 -5.62 28.08
CA GLU A 586 -1.33 -5.62 29.55
C GLU A 586 -2.69 -6.08 30.10
N ILE A 587 -2.65 -6.91 31.14
CA ILE A 587 -3.80 -7.40 31.90
C ILE A 587 -3.54 -7.11 33.37
N ASP A 588 -4.52 -6.56 34.06
CA ASP A 588 -4.47 -6.30 35.50
C ASP A 588 -5.60 -7.00 36.26
N GLY A 589 -5.58 -6.88 37.59
CA GLY A 589 -6.52 -7.54 38.48
C GLY A 589 -7.97 -7.09 38.34
N SER A 590 -8.26 -6.00 37.63
CA SER A 590 -9.63 -5.58 37.33
C SER A 590 -10.25 -6.40 36.20
N THR A 591 -9.43 -7.00 35.34
CA THR A 591 -9.87 -7.68 34.10
C THR A 591 -10.85 -8.81 34.37
N PHE A 592 -10.61 -9.59 35.42
CA PHE A 592 -11.44 -10.74 35.79
C PHE A 592 -12.28 -10.49 37.04
N TYR A 593 -12.29 -9.25 37.53
CA TYR A 593 -12.97 -8.91 38.77
C TYR A 593 -14.50 -9.03 38.60
N GLY A 594 -15.13 -9.81 39.48
CA GLY A 594 -16.59 -9.98 39.49
C GLY A 594 -17.14 -10.90 38.39
N LEU A 595 -16.29 -11.56 37.60
CA LEU A 595 -16.72 -12.54 36.60
C LEU A 595 -17.00 -13.91 37.24
N ASP A 596 -17.97 -14.63 36.67
CA ASP A 596 -18.17 -16.03 36.99
C ASP A 596 -17.13 -16.93 36.29
N LYS A 597 -17.14 -18.22 36.63
CA LYS A 597 -16.17 -19.20 36.11
C LYS A 597 -16.21 -19.35 34.59
N LEU A 598 -17.39 -19.32 33.99
CA LEU A 598 -17.55 -19.54 32.56
C LEU A 598 -17.14 -18.28 31.79
N ASP A 599 -17.54 -17.11 32.28
CA ASP A 599 -17.21 -15.81 31.70
C ASP A 599 -15.70 -15.55 31.74
N ALA A 600 -15.03 -15.89 32.84
CA ALA A 600 -13.58 -15.76 32.94
C ALA A 600 -12.84 -16.66 31.91
N TYR A 601 -13.33 -17.88 31.66
CA TYR A 601 -12.74 -18.76 30.64
C TYR A 601 -13.00 -18.27 29.21
N LEU A 602 -14.22 -17.80 28.92
CA LEU A 602 -14.55 -17.21 27.62
C LEU A 602 -13.71 -15.96 27.34
N MET A 603 -13.48 -15.13 28.35
CA MET A 603 -12.64 -13.95 28.23
C MET A 603 -11.18 -14.31 27.97
N ILE A 604 -10.64 -15.34 28.63
CA ILE A 604 -9.32 -15.89 28.30
C ILE A 604 -9.28 -16.35 26.83
N ASP A 605 -10.31 -17.04 26.35
CA ASP A 605 -10.35 -17.51 24.95
C ASP A 605 -10.39 -16.37 23.94
N GLU A 606 -11.17 -15.32 24.19
CA GLU A 606 -11.19 -14.14 23.34
C GLU A 606 -9.85 -13.41 23.37
N LEU A 607 -9.24 -13.33 24.55
CA LEU A 607 -7.96 -12.67 24.75
C LEU A 607 -6.85 -13.38 23.97
N PHE A 608 -6.79 -14.71 24.03
CA PHE A 608 -5.79 -15.51 23.30
C PHE A 608 -5.91 -15.38 21.78
N LYS A 609 -7.10 -15.13 21.22
CA LYS A 609 -7.27 -14.81 19.79
C LYS A 609 -6.60 -13.50 19.41
N LYS A 610 -6.63 -12.50 20.30
CA LYS A 610 -6.01 -11.18 20.10
C LYS A 610 -4.49 -11.21 20.35
N LEU A 611 -4.01 -12.17 21.13
CA LEU A 611 -2.59 -12.30 21.49
C LEU A 611 -1.70 -12.88 20.39
N LEU A 612 -2.23 -13.51 19.34
CA LEU A 612 -1.40 -14.12 18.29
C LEU A 612 -0.41 -13.12 17.69
N GLY A 613 0.88 -13.42 17.86
CA GLY A 613 2.02 -12.60 17.44
C GLY A 613 2.50 -11.57 18.46
N ASN A 614 1.97 -11.55 19.69
CA ASN A 614 2.17 -10.50 20.69
C ASN A 614 2.74 -11.02 22.02
N VAL A 615 3.12 -10.09 22.89
CA VAL A 615 3.50 -10.35 24.29
C VAL A 615 2.34 -9.98 25.20
N ILE A 616 2.00 -10.88 26.13
CA ILE A 616 1.06 -10.61 27.22
C ILE A 616 1.83 -10.32 28.51
N LEU A 617 1.48 -9.22 29.19
CA LEU A 617 1.95 -8.92 30.54
C LEU A 617 0.78 -9.03 31.51
N VAL A 618 0.88 -9.96 32.46
CA VAL A 618 -0.04 -10.09 33.58
C VAL A 618 0.56 -9.37 34.77
N ASN A 619 -0.02 -8.21 35.10
CA ASN A 619 0.34 -7.41 36.26
C ASN A 619 -0.21 -8.06 37.53
N ASP A 620 0.57 -8.08 38.61
CA ASP A 620 0.20 -8.63 39.91
C ASP A 620 -0.50 -10.00 39.77
N VAL A 621 0.22 -10.98 39.24
CA VAL A 621 -0.33 -12.28 38.82
C VAL A 621 -1.14 -12.98 39.91
N THR A 622 -0.74 -12.81 41.17
CA THR A 622 -1.48 -13.30 42.33
C THR A 622 -2.85 -12.64 42.43
N ALA A 623 -2.93 -11.31 42.35
CA ALA A 623 -4.21 -10.59 42.34
C ALA A 623 -5.06 -10.89 41.09
N THR A 624 -4.42 -11.05 39.93
CA THR A 624 -5.10 -11.16 38.63
C THR A 624 -5.56 -12.56 38.29
N LEU A 625 -4.73 -13.58 38.53
CA LEU A 625 -5.00 -14.97 38.18
C LEU A 625 -5.15 -15.87 39.40
N GLN A 626 -4.77 -15.41 40.62
CA GLN A 626 -5.01 -16.11 41.88
C GLN A 626 -5.88 -15.33 42.87
N CYS A 627 -7.10 -14.95 42.47
CA CYS A 627 -8.10 -14.45 43.43
C CYS A 627 -8.28 -15.46 44.57
N ASN A 628 -8.11 -15.07 45.85
CA ASN A 628 -8.13 -15.92 47.06
C ASN A 628 -9.45 -16.72 47.35
N ASN A 629 -9.96 -17.48 46.38
CA ASN A 629 -11.19 -18.29 46.39
C ASN A 629 -10.94 -19.64 45.69
N ASP A 630 -11.81 -20.64 45.86
CA ASP A 630 -11.73 -22.01 45.27
C ASP A 630 -11.61 -22.08 43.72
N PHE A 631 -11.61 -20.93 43.02
CA PHE A 631 -11.60 -20.81 41.57
C PHE A 631 -10.23 -20.45 40.96
N SER A 632 -9.33 -19.82 41.72
CA SER A 632 -8.04 -19.25 41.26
C SER A 632 -7.12 -20.23 40.57
N ASP A 633 -6.87 -21.37 41.20
CA ASP A 633 -5.93 -22.36 40.71
C ASP A 633 -6.38 -22.92 39.36
N SER A 634 -7.70 -23.02 39.15
CA SER A 634 -8.28 -23.48 37.89
C SER A 634 -8.19 -22.45 36.77
N LEU A 635 -8.19 -21.15 37.08
CA LEU A 635 -8.04 -20.07 36.11
C LEU A 635 -6.61 -19.94 35.62
N LEU A 636 -5.64 -19.93 36.56
CA LEU A 636 -4.22 -19.95 36.22
C LEU A 636 -3.85 -21.20 35.43
N GLN A 637 -4.33 -22.39 35.83
CA GLN A 637 -4.08 -23.62 35.06
C GLN A 637 -4.67 -23.55 33.64
N TYR A 638 -5.87 -22.99 33.47
CA TYR A 638 -6.48 -22.83 32.16
C TYR A 638 -5.67 -21.87 31.28
N PHE A 639 -5.24 -20.73 31.85
CA PHE A 639 -4.36 -19.78 31.19
C PHE A 639 -3.04 -20.43 30.73
N LEU A 640 -2.36 -21.17 31.62
CA LEU A 640 -1.11 -21.86 31.31
C LEU A 640 -1.29 -22.96 30.25
N LYS A 641 -2.41 -23.69 30.29
CA LYS A 641 -2.75 -24.69 29.27
C LYS A 641 -2.93 -24.04 27.90
N LYS A 642 -3.59 -22.88 27.83
CA LYS A 642 -3.77 -22.13 26.58
C LYS A 642 -2.45 -21.60 26.06
N LEU A 643 -1.61 -21.06 26.94
CA LEU A 643 -0.26 -20.60 26.61
C LEU A 643 0.61 -21.71 26.05
N TYR A 644 0.54 -22.92 26.62
CA TYR A 644 1.27 -24.08 26.12
C TYR A 644 0.88 -24.48 24.69
N LEU A 645 -0.40 -24.33 24.31
CA LEU A 645 -0.89 -24.72 22.98
C LEU A 645 -0.44 -23.76 21.86
N ILE A 646 -0.04 -22.54 22.19
CA ILE A 646 0.37 -21.50 21.22
C ILE A 646 1.71 -20.86 21.59
N SER A 647 2.60 -21.63 22.22
CA SER A 647 3.87 -21.15 22.79
C SER A 647 4.83 -20.50 21.78
N ASP A 648 4.62 -20.77 20.49
CA ASP A 648 5.50 -20.29 19.42
C ASP A 648 5.03 -18.93 18.87
N ASP A 649 3.76 -18.56 19.13
CA ASP A 649 3.13 -17.34 18.61
C ASP A 649 2.85 -16.30 19.71
N VAL A 650 2.97 -16.66 20.99
CA VAL A 650 2.67 -15.79 22.14
C VAL A 650 3.73 -15.96 23.22
N VAL A 651 4.22 -14.83 23.75
CA VAL A 651 5.13 -14.81 24.90
C VAL A 651 4.42 -14.19 26.10
N ALA A 652 4.47 -14.86 27.24
CA ALA A 652 3.86 -14.38 28.47
C ALA A 652 4.90 -13.84 29.46
N ILE A 653 4.57 -12.72 30.09
CA ILE A 653 5.28 -12.14 31.21
C ILE A 653 4.33 -12.14 32.41
N LEU A 654 4.72 -12.81 33.49
CA LEU A 654 4.01 -12.77 34.76
C LEU A 654 4.81 -11.88 35.72
N SER A 655 4.16 -10.89 36.31
CA SER A 655 4.81 -9.94 37.21
C SER A 655 4.16 -9.91 38.59
N GLY A 656 4.96 -9.57 39.59
CA GLY A 656 4.57 -9.47 41.00
C GLY A 656 5.76 -9.18 41.90
N THR A 657 5.51 -9.04 43.20
CA THR A 657 6.59 -8.85 44.19
C THR A 657 7.39 -10.13 44.38
N LYS A 658 8.55 -10.03 45.04
CA LYS A 658 9.40 -11.19 45.30
C LYS A 658 8.66 -12.27 46.09
N GLU A 659 7.97 -11.87 47.16
CA GLU A 659 7.22 -12.78 48.01
C GLU A 659 6.07 -13.47 47.25
N GLU A 660 5.37 -12.72 46.40
CA GLU A 660 4.28 -13.23 45.57
C GLU A 660 4.76 -14.26 44.55
N MET A 661 5.86 -13.96 43.86
CA MET A 661 6.41 -14.83 42.82
C MET A 661 7.04 -16.10 43.44
N GLU A 662 7.71 -15.99 44.60
CA GLU A 662 8.19 -17.16 45.34
C GLU A 662 7.03 -18.06 45.77
N ALA A 663 5.95 -17.50 46.30
CA ALA A 663 4.75 -18.25 46.66
C ALA A 663 4.10 -18.93 45.43
N LEU A 664 4.00 -18.21 44.31
CA LEU A 664 3.43 -18.71 43.06
C LEU A 664 4.23 -19.91 42.52
N ILE A 665 5.56 -19.80 42.47
CA ILE A 665 6.44 -20.87 41.96
C ILE A 665 6.37 -22.11 42.87
N ASN A 666 6.32 -21.91 44.19
CA ASN A 666 6.19 -23.02 45.15
C ASN A 666 4.85 -23.76 44.99
N ASN A 667 3.77 -23.03 44.74
CA ASN A 667 2.44 -23.61 44.54
C ASN A 667 2.27 -24.26 43.16
N PHE A 668 2.98 -23.76 42.14
CA PHE A 668 2.90 -24.25 40.75
C PHE A 668 4.28 -24.57 40.17
N PRO A 669 4.91 -25.70 40.54
CA PRO A 669 6.26 -26.06 40.07
C PRO A 669 6.39 -26.15 38.54
N VAL A 670 5.28 -26.41 37.83
CA VAL A 670 5.21 -26.44 36.35
C VAL A 670 5.66 -25.12 35.73
N LEU A 671 5.47 -24.00 36.43
CA LEU A 671 5.90 -22.68 35.97
C LEU A 671 7.41 -22.58 35.78
N GLY A 672 8.21 -23.29 36.59
CA GLY A 672 9.67 -23.27 36.45
C GLY A 672 10.17 -23.76 35.09
N ASN A 673 9.42 -24.68 34.46
CA ASN A 673 9.73 -25.16 33.11
C ASN A 673 9.13 -24.27 32.01
N GLN A 674 8.01 -23.60 32.30
CA GLN A 674 7.30 -22.76 31.33
C GLN A 674 7.78 -21.31 31.30
N PHE A 675 8.50 -20.84 32.32
CA PHE A 675 9.00 -19.46 32.47
C PHE A 675 10.47 -19.47 32.90
N PRO A 676 11.40 -19.80 31.96
CA PRO A 676 12.81 -19.98 32.31
C PRO A 676 13.58 -18.66 32.53
N ASN A 677 13.01 -17.51 32.17
CA ASN A 677 13.67 -16.21 32.26
C ASN A 677 13.14 -15.43 33.47
N ILE A 678 14.01 -15.01 34.39
CA ILE A 678 13.59 -14.28 35.60
C ILE A 678 14.31 -12.93 35.65
N PHE A 679 13.57 -11.86 35.44
CA PHE A 679 14.04 -10.49 35.53
C PHE A 679 13.80 -9.94 36.94
N TYR A 680 14.88 -9.53 37.60
CA TYR A 680 14.84 -8.89 38.92
C TYR A 680 15.00 -7.38 38.76
N PHE A 681 13.98 -6.63 39.17
CA PHE A 681 13.99 -5.17 39.11
C PHE A 681 14.37 -4.61 40.48
N GLU A 682 15.64 -4.25 40.64
CA GLU A 682 16.13 -3.68 41.89
C GLU A 682 15.50 -2.30 42.18
N PRO A 683 15.27 -1.96 43.47
CA PRO A 683 14.80 -0.64 43.85
C PRO A 683 15.81 0.44 43.49
N TYR A 684 15.34 1.54 42.90
CA TYR A 684 16.23 2.65 42.53
C TYR A 684 16.86 3.31 43.77
N SER A 685 18.17 3.56 43.67
CA SER A 685 18.87 4.44 44.60
C SER A 685 18.40 5.90 44.43
N THR A 686 18.59 6.73 45.46
CA THR A 686 18.24 8.16 45.41
C THR A 686 18.95 8.87 44.26
N ARG A 687 20.21 8.51 44.01
CA ARG A 687 21.01 9.05 42.90
C ARG A 687 20.43 8.66 41.54
N GLN A 688 20.03 7.41 41.37
CA GLN A 688 19.38 6.95 40.13
C GLN A 688 18.03 7.63 39.90
N LEU A 689 17.24 7.86 40.96
CA LEU A 689 15.98 8.60 40.85
C LEU A 689 16.20 10.06 40.44
N LEU A 690 17.23 10.71 40.97
CA LEU A 690 17.63 12.06 40.55
C LEU A 690 18.07 12.06 39.07
N GLU A 691 18.89 11.10 38.66
CA GLU A 691 19.32 10.96 37.26
C GLU A 691 18.14 10.72 36.31
N ILE A 692 17.16 9.91 36.71
CA ILE A 692 15.89 9.76 35.98
C ILE A 692 15.18 11.11 35.87
N ALA A 693 15.15 11.89 36.95
CA ALA A 693 14.47 13.18 36.95
C ALA A 693 15.07 14.15 35.94
N LEU A 694 16.39 14.17 35.86
CA LEU A 694 17.16 15.02 34.97
C LEU A 694 17.00 14.59 33.51
N ASN A 695 17.06 13.29 33.24
CA ASN A 695 16.83 12.75 31.92
C ASN A 695 15.41 13.04 31.40
N ILE A 696 14.40 12.95 32.27
CA ILE A 696 13.02 13.32 31.92
C ILE A 696 12.94 14.82 31.62
N SER A 697 13.56 15.67 32.44
CA SER A 697 13.54 17.12 32.25
C SER A 697 14.19 17.50 30.92
N GLN A 698 15.41 17.03 30.66
CA GLN A 698 16.16 17.29 29.43
C GLN A 698 15.40 16.82 28.18
N LYS A 699 14.78 15.63 28.24
CA LYS A 699 14.00 15.09 27.11
C LYS A 699 12.78 15.97 26.76
N ASN A 700 12.25 16.71 27.72
CA ASN A 700 11.16 17.65 27.52
C ASN A 700 11.65 19.11 27.36
N ASN A 701 12.94 19.31 27.06
CA ASN A 701 13.59 20.62 26.90
C ASN A 701 13.60 21.48 28.17
N TYR A 702 13.58 20.87 29.35
CA TYR A 702 13.76 21.55 30.63
C TYR A 702 15.15 21.30 31.22
N GLN A 703 15.69 22.30 31.91
CA GLN A 703 16.93 22.21 32.68
C GLN A 703 16.66 22.63 34.12
N LEU A 704 17.30 21.94 35.07
CA LEU A 704 17.29 22.35 36.47
C LEU A 704 18.56 23.16 36.75
N ASP A 705 18.42 24.31 37.41
CA ASP A 705 19.58 25.06 37.92
C ASP A 705 20.21 24.37 39.14
N GLU A 706 21.43 24.79 39.53
CA GLU A 706 22.18 24.12 40.60
C GLU A 706 21.40 24.03 41.93
N GLY A 707 20.59 25.04 42.26
CA GLY A 707 19.76 25.04 43.46
C GLY A 707 18.55 24.09 43.34
N ALA A 708 17.92 24.02 42.17
CA ALA A 708 16.83 23.11 41.86
C ALA A 708 17.27 21.65 41.96
N TRP A 709 18.50 21.32 41.51
CA TRP A 709 19.06 19.98 41.66
C TRP A 709 19.12 19.54 43.11
N GLN A 710 19.61 20.41 44.00
CA GLN A 710 19.72 20.11 45.42
C GLN A 710 18.35 19.94 46.07
N GLN A 711 17.38 20.81 45.74
CA GLN A 711 16.02 20.68 46.27
C GLN A 711 15.30 19.43 45.78
N MET A 712 15.47 19.07 44.50
CA MET A 712 14.92 17.82 43.95
C MET A 712 15.50 16.61 44.69
N LEU A 713 16.81 16.61 44.98
CA LEU A 713 17.44 15.53 45.75
C LEU A 713 16.85 15.40 47.16
N GLU A 714 16.68 16.52 47.88
CA GLU A 714 16.09 16.53 49.22
C GLU A 714 14.65 15.98 49.21
N LEU A 715 13.82 16.43 48.27
CA LEU A 715 12.45 15.94 48.08
C LEU A 715 12.41 14.43 47.83
N ILE A 716 13.29 13.89 46.99
CA ILE A 716 13.38 12.45 46.74
C ILE A 716 13.75 11.69 48.03
N VAL A 717 14.68 12.22 48.83
CA VAL A 717 15.08 11.61 50.10
C VAL A 717 13.92 11.61 51.10
N GLU A 718 13.17 12.70 51.20
CA GLU A 718 11.99 12.83 52.07
C GLU A 718 10.90 11.84 51.66
N LEU A 719 10.52 11.81 50.39
CA LEU A 719 9.49 10.91 49.87
C LEU A 719 9.83 9.42 50.06
N LYS A 720 11.11 9.07 49.92
CA LYS A 720 11.58 7.69 50.16
C LYS A 720 11.52 7.30 51.65
N LYS A 721 11.55 8.27 52.57
CA LYS A 721 11.41 8.04 54.02
C LYS A 721 9.95 8.00 54.46
N GLU A 722 9.09 8.84 53.92
CA GLU A 722 7.71 9.04 54.38
C GLU A 722 6.73 7.94 53.98
N THR A 723 6.91 7.30 52.81
CA THR A 723 5.90 6.36 52.30
C THR A 723 6.51 5.12 51.64
N ARG A 724 6.66 4.05 52.42
CA ARG A 724 6.93 2.71 51.86
C ARG A 724 5.77 2.15 51.01
N LYS A 725 4.57 2.77 51.02
CA LYS A 725 3.37 2.24 50.34
C LYS A 725 2.95 2.97 49.06
N ASN A 726 3.32 4.24 48.86
CA ASN A 726 2.83 5.06 47.74
C ASN A 726 3.95 5.66 46.87
N PHE A 727 5.22 5.30 47.13
CA PHE A 727 6.34 5.75 46.31
C PHE A 727 6.52 4.83 45.10
N TYR A 728 6.04 5.26 43.95
CA TYR A 728 6.09 4.54 42.67
C TYR A 728 7.34 4.86 41.85
N ASN A 729 8.47 5.11 42.52
CA ASN A 729 9.78 5.32 41.88
C ASN A 729 9.72 6.32 40.71
N ALA A 730 10.04 5.88 39.48
CA ALA A 730 10.10 6.75 38.30
C ALA A 730 8.76 7.43 37.97
N ARG A 731 7.61 6.85 38.35
CA ARG A 731 6.30 7.49 38.21
C ARG A 731 6.15 8.68 39.15
N THR A 732 6.56 8.52 40.42
CA THR A 732 6.59 9.61 41.39
C THR A 732 7.53 10.73 40.93
N ILE A 733 8.69 10.38 40.37
CA ILE A 733 9.63 11.38 39.82
C ILE A 733 9.01 12.17 38.67
N LYS A 734 8.32 11.51 37.73
CA LYS A 734 7.61 12.19 36.64
C LYS A 734 6.54 13.14 37.17
N GLU A 735 5.78 12.73 38.18
CA GLU A 735 4.78 13.58 38.82
C GLU A 735 5.41 14.80 39.52
N LEU A 736 6.56 14.63 40.18
CA LEU A 736 7.30 15.74 40.79
C LEU A 736 7.75 16.76 39.74
N ILE A 737 8.27 16.31 38.59
CA ILE A 737 8.68 17.20 37.50
C ILE A 737 7.49 17.96 36.93
N ASN A 738 6.38 17.29 36.67
CA ASN A 738 5.18 17.95 36.17
C ASN A 738 4.69 19.03 37.13
N LYS A 739 4.74 18.76 38.44
CA LYS A 739 4.40 19.77 39.45
C LYS A 739 5.42 20.91 39.45
N ALA A 740 6.72 20.62 39.38
CA ALA A 740 7.76 21.63 39.30
C ALA A 740 7.59 22.56 38.08
N ILE A 741 7.23 22.00 36.92
CA ILE A 741 6.90 22.77 35.70
C ILE A 741 5.68 23.66 35.94
N SER A 742 4.63 23.16 36.60
CA SER A 742 3.46 24.00 36.94
C SER A 742 3.85 25.20 37.81
N TYR A 743 4.75 25.03 38.78
CA TYR A 743 5.24 26.16 39.59
C TYR A 743 6.14 27.12 38.80
N GLN A 744 6.93 26.59 37.86
CA GLN A 744 7.69 27.41 36.92
C GLN A 744 6.77 28.25 36.02
N GLU A 745 5.67 27.67 35.51
CA GLU A 745 4.66 28.38 34.72
C GLU A 745 4.06 29.55 35.52
N ASP A 746 3.71 29.33 36.78
CA ASP A 746 3.22 30.37 37.68
C ASP A 746 4.26 31.49 37.88
N ARG A 747 5.54 31.14 38.03
CA ARG A 747 6.63 32.12 38.11
C ARG A 747 6.76 32.92 36.81
N ILE A 748 6.73 32.25 35.65
CA ILE A 748 6.87 32.90 34.33
C ILE A 748 5.77 33.91 34.08
N LEU A 749 4.52 33.61 34.48
CA LEU A 749 3.39 34.53 34.36
C LEU A 749 3.60 35.85 35.14
N ALA A 750 4.48 35.87 36.14
CA ALA A 750 4.82 37.06 36.91
C ALA A 750 5.96 37.90 36.29
N ILE A 751 6.63 37.41 35.24
CA ILE A 751 7.77 38.07 34.60
C ILE A 751 7.29 38.99 33.45
N LYS A 752 7.82 40.22 33.39
CA LYS A 752 7.45 41.21 32.36
C LYS A 752 8.13 40.99 31.00
N ASP A 753 9.42 40.63 31.02
CA ASP A 753 10.24 40.40 29.82
C ASP A 753 10.79 38.98 29.89
N ILE A 754 10.13 38.04 29.21
CA ILE A 754 10.46 36.60 29.24
C ILE A 754 11.52 36.30 28.17
N ASN A 755 12.61 35.63 28.55
CA ASN A 755 13.60 35.10 27.61
C ASN A 755 13.47 33.58 27.42
N GLU A 756 14.14 33.02 26.40
CA GLU A 756 14.08 31.59 26.10
C GLU A 756 14.59 30.70 27.25
N ASN A 757 15.56 31.19 28.04
CA ASN A 757 16.09 30.45 29.18
C ASN A 757 15.06 30.35 30.32
N ASP A 758 14.25 31.38 30.55
CA ASP A 758 13.20 31.38 31.58
C ASP A 758 12.14 30.31 31.30
N LEU A 759 11.82 30.10 30.01
CA LEU A 759 10.85 29.10 29.54
C LEU A 759 11.36 27.66 29.73
N MET A 760 12.67 27.46 29.76
CA MET A 760 13.30 26.14 29.84
C MET A 760 13.86 25.81 31.24
N MET A 761 14.03 26.80 32.12
CA MET A 761 14.74 26.62 33.39
C MET A 761 13.79 26.47 34.59
N ILE A 762 13.86 25.30 35.24
CA ILE A 762 13.30 25.05 36.58
C ILE A 762 14.34 25.51 37.61
N THR A 763 13.93 26.39 38.52
CA THR A 763 14.84 26.99 39.50
C THR A 763 14.57 26.47 40.92
N TYR A 764 15.49 26.81 41.83
CA TYR A 764 15.34 26.56 43.26
C TYR A 764 13.97 27.02 43.80
N GLU A 765 13.45 28.14 43.32
CA GLU A 765 12.20 28.74 43.80
C GLU A 765 10.99 27.86 43.49
N ASP A 766 10.93 27.27 42.29
CA ASP A 766 9.81 26.42 41.86
C ASP A 766 9.71 25.16 42.72
N LEU A 767 10.85 24.51 42.98
CA LEU A 767 10.90 23.30 43.79
C LEU A 767 10.73 23.58 45.28
N THR A 768 11.10 24.77 45.74
CA THR A 768 10.84 25.22 47.10
C THR A 768 9.34 25.50 47.30
N ALA A 769 8.69 26.13 46.33
CA ALA A 769 7.24 26.32 46.34
C ALA A 769 6.50 24.98 46.35
N LEU A 770 6.94 24.01 45.53
CA LEU A 770 6.43 22.64 45.54
C LEU A 770 6.56 21.98 46.90
N ARG A 771 7.73 22.08 47.54
CA ARG A 771 7.99 21.50 48.87
C ARG A 771 7.07 22.10 49.93
N ASN A 772 6.92 23.42 49.94
CA ASN A 772 6.10 24.15 50.91
C ASN A 772 4.58 23.92 50.72
N ALA A 773 4.14 23.54 49.53
CA ALA A 773 2.74 23.20 49.26
C ALA A 773 2.39 21.73 49.59
N GLY A 774 3.42 20.89 49.75
CA GLY A 774 3.29 19.49 50.14
C GLY A 774 3.43 19.23 51.65
N SER A 775 4.00 20.18 52.41
CA SER A 775 3.98 20.23 53.88
C SER A 775 2.68 20.82 54.40
#